data_AF-A0A4C1Y4X9-F1
#
_entry.id   AF-A0A4C1Y4X9-F1
#
_cell.length_a   1.000
_cell.length_b   1.000
_cell.length_c   1.000
_cell.angle_alpha   90.00
_cell.angle_beta   90.00
_cell.angle_gamma   90.00
#
_symmetry.space_group_name_H-M   'P 1'
#
loop_
_entity.id
_entity.type
_entity.pdbx_description
1 polymer ?
#
loop_
_entity_poly.entity_id
_entity_poly.type
_entity_poly.pdbx_seq_one_letter_code
_entity_poly.pdbx_strand_id
1 'polypeptide(L)'
;MFRRGRGIFELRENEIQQILMGDNSDNEDDLLLDEEDQRLLTQDDDQGIIDVEIEDTTLRQNETPDSLPGPSTSTAEPETEAQVTHQPAFKWSQRTYLPNIFRNVEYEFGKVKICQVEADTLLTPFDIFCAATNFDDLVHYIVSESVRYAHQNGREFTIEPEEMKAFFGMNLVMGYHVLPSLRDYWSTEPDMGVPFISNVMPRARFEEIRRNLHFCNNDEVRDTTSPNYDRAYKIRPIMDHFNASFQNALNNTEKQSIDEHMIKFKGHNAMKQYIKNKPVKWGFKLWCRCDAATGYLFEFDLYTGKRTSGIEYGLGESVILQLTRKVEGLRCEIYMDNFFNSPLLQYKLVDQNTKACGTVRTNRKHLPKSAPIDRSMKRGDIYTASFHGISYVKWMDNKAVHLLTNFLSPIEIDTVKRRKAGSADKIDVRYPRIVSHYNKNMGGVDLMDQRKVCYELDRRSKIKYYLRLFFDLFDISVNNAHTIYTMLHNQKHLEGTLLSTLQFRQVVARSLINGFSMRQRGFPTTKTSAVGKSVKRQLPSHPMEKSNTRKSSIWHSKRTVQGTKLCRSELPTDAVRRFNVPRLFLLLPRMPILRHCDPIVTNFTDAEFHIRGPVCKARRLYRTARFYSPNILKIPAACPRTGCHTTSGYENS
;
A
#
# COMPACT_ATOMS: atom_id res chain seq x y z
N MET A 1 -2.41 16.12 -21.47
CA MET A 1 -2.69 17.24 -22.40
C MET A 1 -3.88 16.89 -23.29
N PHE A 2 -4.97 17.65 -23.19
CA PHE A 2 -6.02 17.69 -24.22
C PHE A 2 -5.81 18.94 -25.07
N ARG A 3 -6.16 18.90 -26.37
CA ARG A 3 -5.96 20.03 -27.30
C ARG A 3 -7.29 20.44 -27.90
N ARG A 4 -7.75 21.67 -27.63
CA ARG A 4 -8.89 22.31 -28.29
C ARG A 4 -8.53 23.78 -28.52
N GLY A 5 -8.32 24.17 -29.79
CA GLY A 5 -7.95 25.54 -30.15
C GLY A 5 -6.48 25.93 -29.88
N ARG A 6 -6.19 27.23 -29.98
CA ARG A 6 -4.83 27.82 -29.87
C ARG A 6 -4.39 28.11 -28.42
N GLY A 7 -5.24 27.86 -27.42
CA GLY A 7 -4.87 28.02 -26.00
C GLY A 7 -4.26 26.74 -25.44
N ILE A 8 -3.06 26.83 -24.87
CA ILE A 8 -2.52 25.79 -23.99
C ILE A 8 -3.02 26.11 -22.59
N PHE A 9 -4.04 25.38 -22.13
CA PHE A 9 -4.41 25.40 -20.72
C PHE A 9 -3.54 24.38 -19.98
N GLU A 10 -2.60 24.86 -19.19
CA GLU A 10 -2.02 24.08 -18.11
C GLU A 10 -3.06 23.93 -17.01
N LEU A 11 -3.69 22.75 -16.95
CA LEU A 11 -4.41 22.34 -15.75
C LEU A 11 -3.39 22.23 -14.62
N ARG A 12 -3.61 22.93 -13.51
CA ARG A 12 -2.77 22.82 -12.32
C ARG A 12 -2.80 21.38 -11.82
N GLU A 13 -1.76 20.91 -11.13
CA GLU A 13 -1.73 19.55 -10.56
C GLU A 13 -3.00 19.25 -9.73
N ASN A 14 -3.49 20.26 -9.01
CA ASN A 14 -4.71 20.25 -8.21
C ASN A 14 -5.98 19.99 -9.07
N GLU A 15 -6.05 20.57 -10.27
CA GLU A 15 -7.16 20.42 -11.21
C GLU A 15 -7.07 19.08 -11.95
N ILE A 16 -5.85 18.64 -12.30
CA ILE A 16 -5.62 17.29 -12.82
C ILE A 16 -6.01 16.24 -11.78
N GLN A 17 -5.69 16.46 -10.50
CA GLN A 17 -6.16 15.61 -9.40
C GLN A 17 -7.69 15.68 -9.27
N GLN A 18 -8.33 16.86 -9.25
CA GLN A 18 -9.80 16.95 -9.18
C GLN A 18 -10.49 16.25 -10.36
N ILE A 19 -9.92 16.29 -11.58
CA ILE A 19 -10.47 15.63 -12.77
C ILE A 19 -10.22 14.11 -12.74
N LEU A 20 -9.07 13.64 -12.25
CA LEU A 20 -8.79 12.21 -12.06
C LEU A 20 -9.49 11.62 -10.82
N MET A 21 -9.91 12.46 -9.87
CA MET A 21 -10.47 12.12 -8.56
C MET A 21 -11.88 12.70 -8.39
N GLY A 22 -12.62 12.87 -9.49
CA GLY A 22 -14.02 13.27 -9.46
C GLY A 22 -14.81 12.35 -8.53
N ASP A 23 -15.72 12.94 -7.74
CA ASP A 23 -16.40 12.27 -6.64
C ASP A 23 -17.48 11.31 -7.17
N ASN A 24 -17.05 10.16 -7.70
CA ASN A 24 -17.90 8.99 -7.91
C ASN A 24 -18.05 8.30 -6.56
N SER A 25 -18.92 8.85 -5.73
CA SER A 25 -19.05 8.49 -4.33
C SER A 25 -19.53 7.04 -4.15
N ASP A 26 -18.79 6.30 -3.33
CA ASP A 26 -19.44 5.42 -2.38
C ASP A 26 -20.11 6.36 -1.37
N ASN A 27 -21.43 6.56 -1.44
CA ASN A 27 -22.14 7.43 -0.49
C ASN A 27 -21.99 6.85 0.92
N GLU A 28 -21.07 7.42 1.70
CA GLU A 28 -20.86 7.08 3.11
C GLU A 28 -21.92 7.69 4.02
N ASP A 29 -22.83 8.53 3.49
CA ASP A 29 -23.99 9.10 4.19
C ASP A 29 -24.89 8.02 4.84
N ASP A 30 -24.85 6.78 4.34
CA ASP A 30 -25.59 5.62 4.87
C ASP A 30 -24.84 4.85 5.99
N LEU A 31 -23.61 5.26 6.34
CA LEU A 31 -22.89 4.72 7.50
C LEU A 31 -23.41 5.38 8.78
N LEU A 32 -24.40 4.77 9.42
CA LEU A 32 -24.81 5.16 10.77
C LEU A 32 -23.63 5.01 11.75
N LEU A 33 -23.21 6.14 12.30
CA LEU A 33 -22.05 6.28 13.19
C LEU A 33 -22.46 6.12 14.65
N ASP A 34 -21.59 5.53 15.45
CA ASP A 34 -21.68 5.61 16.92
C ASP A 34 -21.34 7.03 17.43
N GLU A 35 -21.63 7.31 18.69
CA GLU A 35 -21.39 8.65 19.27
C GLU A 35 -19.93 9.07 19.21
N GLU A 36 -18.97 8.15 19.27
CA GLU A 36 -17.55 8.47 19.23
C GLU A 36 -17.11 8.78 17.79
N ASP A 37 -17.50 7.97 16.81
CA ASP A 37 -17.30 8.25 15.39
C ASP A 37 -17.95 9.61 14.99
N GLN A 38 -19.05 10.02 15.64
CA GLN A 38 -19.64 11.36 15.51
C GLN A 38 -18.81 12.44 16.23
N ARG A 39 -18.38 12.21 17.48
CA ARG A 39 -17.55 13.18 18.23
C ARG A 39 -16.20 13.42 17.56
N LEU A 40 -15.60 12.40 16.95
CA LEU A 40 -14.37 12.51 16.15
C LEU A 40 -14.56 13.36 14.88
N LEU A 41 -15.79 13.48 14.37
CA LEU A 41 -16.10 14.42 13.29
C LEU A 41 -16.30 15.86 13.79
N THR A 42 -16.76 16.07 15.03
CA THR A 42 -17.09 17.40 15.56
C THR A 42 -16.00 18.06 16.40
N GLN A 43 -15.10 17.29 17.04
CA GLN A 43 -14.05 17.84 17.91
C GLN A 43 -12.86 18.46 17.14
N ASP A 44 -12.61 18.00 15.91
CA ASP A 44 -11.49 18.46 15.08
C ASP A 44 -11.77 19.81 14.38
N ASP A 45 -13.00 20.36 14.43
CA ASP A 45 -13.31 21.71 13.95
C ASP A 45 -12.88 22.82 14.93
N ASP A 46 -12.87 22.53 16.24
CA ASP A 46 -12.55 23.51 17.31
C ASP A 46 -11.07 23.50 17.75
N GLN A 47 -10.33 22.39 17.50
CA GLN A 47 -8.90 22.30 17.79
C GLN A 47 -8.07 22.35 16.51
N GLY A 48 -7.59 23.54 16.15
CA GLY A 48 -6.71 23.76 15.00
C GLY A 48 -5.56 22.76 14.95
N ILE A 49 -5.52 22.00 13.85
CA ILE A 49 -4.68 20.81 13.68
C ILE A 49 -3.19 21.17 13.88
N ILE A 50 -2.50 20.47 14.79
CA ILE A 50 -1.04 20.39 14.75
C ILE A 50 -0.66 19.42 13.63
N ASP A 51 -0.68 19.92 12.39
CA ASP A 51 -0.15 19.19 11.25
C ASP A 51 1.34 18.93 11.50
N VAL A 52 1.69 17.67 11.79
CA VAL A 52 3.10 17.27 11.95
C VAL A 52 3.71 17.14 10.55
N GLU A 53 3.98 18.29 9.93
CA GLU A 53 4.91 18.38 8.81
C GLU A 53 6.28 17.91 9.28
N ILE A 54 6.62 16.64 8.99
CA ILE A 54 8.01 16.23 8.94
C ILE A 54 8.55 16.74 7.61
N GLU A 55 8.90 18.02 7.58
CA GLU A 55 9.76 18.55 6.54
C GLU A 55 11.11 17.83 6.62
N ASP A 56 11.39 16.98 5.63
CA ASP A 56 12.74 16.49 5.40
C ASP A 56 13.57 17.66 4.88
N THR A 57 14.11 18.45 5.81
CA THR A 57 14.79 19.74 5.61
C THR A 57 16.15 19.52 4.97
N THR A 58 16.12 19.21 3.68
CA THR A 58 17.30 19.29 2.82
C THR A 58 17.73 20.75 2.72
N LEU A 59 18.77 21.11 3.48
CA LEU A 59 19.56 22.35 3.52
C LEU A 59 19.27 23.31 4.71
N ARG A 60 20.24 23.38 5.65
CA ARG A 60 20.62 24.51 6.54
C ARG A 60 19.46 25.24 7.28
N GLN A 61 19.38 25.24 8.60
CA GLN A 61 20.37 25.84 9.52
C GLN A 61 20.32 25.21 10.94
N ASN A 62 21.07 25.78 11.89
CA ASN A 62 21.26 25.27 13.25
C ASN A 62 20.03 25.52 14.14
N GLU A 63 19.66 24.54 14.97
CA GLU A 63 19.01 24.80 16.26
C GLU A 63 19.26 23.65 17.26
N THR A 64 19.04 23.93 18.54
CA THR A 64 19.54 23.17 19.70
C THR A 64 18.71 21.93 20.07
N PRO A 65 19.28 20.96 20.82
CA PRO A 65 18.69 19.64 20.96
C PRO A 65 17.80 19.50 22.21
N ASP A 66 16.48 19.39 22.03
CA ASP A 66 15.59 18.88 23.07
C ASP A 66 14.45 18.01 22.51
N SER A 67 14.01 17.02 23.32
CA SER A 67 12.79 16.21 23.15
C SER A 67 12.68 15.27 21.92
N LEU A 68 13.00 13.98 22.08
CA LEU A 68 12.82 12.90 21.08
C LEU A 68 12.18 11.65 21.70
N PRO A 69 10.97 11.16 21.32
CA PRO A 69 10.33 10.00 22.00
C PRO A 69 10.51 8.59 21.40
N GLY A 70 10.13 7.56 22.19
CA GLY A 70 10.17 6.11 21.89
C GLY A 70 8.80 5.38 21.96
N PRO A 71 8.75 4.03 22.12
CA PRO A 71 7.62 3.19 21.69
C PRO A 71 6.84 2.47 22.82
N SER A 72 5.73 1.83 22.44
CA SER A 72 4.80 1.09 23.29
C SER A 72 5.39 -0.21 23.86
N THR A 73 5.14 -0.51 25.14
CA THR A 73 5.12 -1.91 25.65
C THR A 73 3.99 -2.06 26.66
N SER A 74 3.30 -3.20 26.66
CA SER A 74 2.42 -3.63 27.74
C SER A 74 2.86 -4.99 28.27
N THR A 75 3.23 -5.04 29.55
CA THR A 75 2.76 -5.95 30.62
C THR A 75 3.67 -5.67 31.81
N ALA A 76 3.12 -5.47 33.02
CA ALA A 76 3.89 -5.06 34.19
C ALA A 76 4.00 -6.23 35.19
N GLU A 77 5.23 -6.57 35.57
CA GLU A 77 5.62 -7.40 36.72
C GLU A 77 7.05 -6.97 37.18
N PRO A 78 7.51 -7.32 38.39
CA PRO A 78 7.97 -6.31 39.34
C PRO A 78 9.43 -5.83 39.21
N GLU A 79 9.67 -4.70 39.88
CA GLU A 79 10.92 -3.94 39.96
C GLU A 79 12.16 -4.83 40.15
N THR A 80 13.09 -4.75 39.19
CA THR A 80 14.45 -5.29 39.29
C THR A 80 15.43 -4.17 38.93
N GLU A 81 16.57 -4.13 39.62
CA GLU A 81 17.45 -2.97 39.74
C GLU A 81 17.94 -2.37 38.40
N ALA A 82 17.97 -1.03 38.32
CA ALA A 82 18.35 -0.30 37.12
C ALA A 82 19.84 -0.51 36.74
N GLN A 83 20.09 -1.27 35.68
CA GLN A 83 21.43 -1.41 35.09
C GLN A 83 21.84 -0.14 34.34
N VAL A 84 22.92 0.50 34.79
CA VAL A 84 23.52 1.66 34.13
C VAL A 84 24.20 1.21 32.83
N THR A 85 23.57 1.52 31.69
CA THR A 85 24.11 1.21 30.35
C THR A 85 25.28 2.13 29.99
N HIS A 86 26.52 1.64 30.16
CA HIS A 86 27.74 2.35 29.74
C HIS A 86 27.76 2.56 28.21
N GLN A 87 27.36 3.74 27.74
CA GLN A 87 27.46 4.10 26.32
C GLN A 87 28.93 4.15 25.86
N PRO A 88 29.28 3.52 24.72
CA PRO A 88 30.67 3.42 24.27
C PRO A 88 31.20 4.76 23.73
N ALA A 89 32.45 5.08 24.06
CA ALA A 89 33.15 6.24 23.52
C ALA A 89 33.64 5.99 22.09
N PHE A 90 32.81 6.33 21.10
CA PHE A 90 33.10 6.14 19.66
C PHE A 90 34.42 6.78 19.20
N LYS A 91 35.41 5.95 18.86
CA LYS A 91 36.76 6.32 18.40
C LYS A 91 37.07 5.67 17.05
N TRP A 92 36.68 6.32 15.97
CA TRP A 92 36.82 5.80 14.61
C TRP A 92 38.28 5.73 14.11
N SER A 93 38.68 4.59 13.55
CA SER A 93 39.99 4.34 12.95
C SER A 93 39.87 4.04 11.45
N GLN A 94 40.84 4.47 10.65
CA GLN A 94 40.94 4.14 9.22
C GLN A 94 41.89 2.96 8.95
N ARG A 95 42.70 2.55 9.93
CA ARG A 95 43.85 1.64 9.73
C ARG A 95 43.53 0.17 9.98
N THR A 96 42.43 -0.14 10.66
CA THR A 96 42.13 -1.50 11.12
C THR A 96 40.63 -1.73 11.15
N TYR A 97 40.18 -2.73 10.39
CA TYR A 97 38.85 -3.30 10.50
C TYR A 97 38.97 -4.69 11.13
N LEU A 98 38.24 -4.92 12.21
CA LEU A 98 38.09 -6.23 12.85
C LEU A 98 36.59 -6.55 12.83
N PRO A 99 36.13 -7.55 12.06
CA PRO A 99 34.70 -7.84 11.95
C PRO A 99 34.12 -8.32 13.28
N ASN A 100 32.84 -7.99 13.52
CA ASN A 100 32.11 -8.55 14.65
C ASN A 100 31.82 -10.04 14.42
N ILE A 101 32.03 -10.85 15.45
CA ILE A 101 31.73 -12.28 15.41
C ILE A 101 30.31 -12.49 15.93
N PHE A 102 29.40 -12.87 15.03
CA PHE A 102 28.02 -13.20 15.38
C PHE A 102 27.90 -14.68 15.73
N ARG A 103 27.18 -14.98 16.82
CA ARG A 103 26.91 -16.34 17.29
C ARG A 103 26.11 -17.10 16.23
N ASN A 104 26.54 -18.32 15.89
CA ASN A 104 25.74 -19.25 15.09
C ASN A 104 24.50 -19.68 15.88
N VAL A 105 23.37 -19.83 15.20
CA VAL A 105 22.13 -20.36 15.77
C VAL A 105 21.56 -21.39 14.79
N GLU A 106 21.10 -22.51 15.31
CA GLU A 106 20.34 -23.51 14.55
C GLU A 106 18.91 -23.00 14.36
N TYR A 107 18.67 -22.28 13.27
CA TYR A 107 17.36 -21.76 12.89
C TYR A 107 17.08 -22.02 11.41
N GLU A 108 15.97 -22.69 11.11
CA GLU A 108 15.55 -23.01 9.75
C GLU A 108 14.89 -21.79 9.08
N PHE A 109 15.71 -20.84 8.62
CA PHE A 109 15.27 -19.63 7.93
C PHE A 109 14.36 -19.94 6.72
N GLY A 110 13.26 -19.20 6.59
CA GLY A 110 12.35 -19.32 5.44
C GLY A 110 11.55 -20.63 5.35
N LYS A 111 11.55 -21.47 6.40
CA LYS A 111 10.70 -22.67 6.48
C LYS A 111 9.23 -22.27 6.64
N VAL A 112 8.39 -22.70 5.70
CA VAL A 112 6.94 -22.54 5.77
C VAL A 112 6.38 -23.39 6.93
N LYS A 113 5.49 -22.79 7.72
CA LYS A 113 4.97 -23.33 9.00
C LYS A 113 3.45 -23.47 9.06
N ILE A 114 2.75 -23.40 7.92
CA ILE A 114 1.32 -23.74 7.87
C ILE A 114 1.10 -25.24 8.08
N CYS A 115 -0.02 -25.60 8.71
CA CYS A 115 -0.37 -27.01 9.00
C CYS A 115 -0.37 -27.84 7.71
N GLN A 116 0.54 -28.83 7.65
CA GLN A 116 0.49 -29.87 6.62
C GLN A 116 -0.52 -30.91 7.08
N VAL A 117 -1.70 -30.95 6.45
CA VAL A 117 -2.74 -31.94 6.70
C VAL A 117 -2.25 -33.28 6.14
N GLU A 118 -1.48 -34.00 6.96
CA GLU A 118 -0.74 -35.20 6.58
C GLU A 118 0.33 -34.93 5.49
N ALA A 119 1.28 -35.84 5.29
CA ALA A 119 2.42 -35.60 4.39
C ALA A 119 2.02 -35.51 2.91
N ASP A 120 0.89 -36.15 2.56
CA ASP A 120 0.49 -36.46 1.18
C ASP A 120 -0.67 -35.60 0.65
N THR A 121 -1.33 -34.77 1.47
CA THR A 121 -2.42 -33.90 1.00
C THR A 121 -1.86 -32.67 0.28
N LEU A 122 -2.20 -32.52 -1.00
CA LEU A 122 -1.89 -31.32 -1.78
C LEU A 122 -2.77 -30.15 -1.34
N LEU A 123 -2.23 -29.26 -0.50
CA LEU A 123 -2.92 -28.03 -0.08
C LEU A 123 -3.30 -27.18 -1.30
N THR A 124 -4.59 -26.83 -1.40
CA THR A 124 -5.06 -25.92 -2.44
C THR A 124 -4.62 -24.48 -2.15
N PRO A 125 -4.66 -23.56 -3.15
CA PRO A 125 -4.41 -22.14 -2.93
C PRO A 125 -5.31 -21.52 -1.84
N PHE A 126 -6.51 -22.06 -1.62
CA PHE A 126 -7.42 -21.60 -0.58
C PHE A 126 -7.02 -22.11 0.80
N ASP A 127 -6.63 -23.38 0.93
CA ASP A 127 -6.17 -23.95 2.21
C ASP A 127 -4.90 -23.22 2.70
N ILE A 128 -3.99 -22.90 1.77
CA ILE A 128 -2.79 -22.10 2.05
C ILE A 128 -3.17 -20.70 2.53
N PHE A 129 -4.18 -20.06 1.93
CA PHE A 129 -4.67 -18.76 2.37
C PHE A 129 -5.27 -18.84 3.78
N CYS A 130 -6.18 -19.79 4.05
CA CYS A 130 -6.80 -19.95 5.35
C CYS A 130 -5.77 -20.24 6.45
N ALA A 131 -4.83 -21.16 6.20
CA ALA A 131 -3.81 -21.54 7.18
C ALA A 131 -2.74 -20.45 7.38
N ALA A 132 -2.37 -19.68 6.34
CA ALA A 132 -1.38 -18.60 6.47
C ALA A 132 -1.92 -17.33 7.16
N THR A 133 -3.24 -17.18 7.22
CA THR A 133 -3.90 -15.97 7.75
C THR A 133 -4.80 -16.25 8.95
N ASN A 134 -4.85 -17.51 9.41
CA ASN A 134 -5.78 -18.05 10.39
C ASN A 134 -7.22 -17.53 10.18
N PHE A 135 -7.71 -17.69 8.95
CA PHE A 135 -8.86 -16.92 8.47
C PHE A 135 -10.20 -17.27 9.14
N ASP A 136 -10.39 -18.53 9.54
CA ASP A 136 -11.64 -18.97 10.15
C ASP A 136 -11.83 -18.34 11.54
N ASP A 137 -10.81 -18.38 12.39
CA ASP A 137 -10.80 -17.69 13.70
C ASP A 137 -11.03 -16.17 13.54
N LEU A 138 -10.38 -15.55 12.54
CA LEU A 138 -10.57 -14.14 12.23
C LEU A 138 -12.03 -13.82 11.88
N VAL A 139 -12.67 -14.66 11.05
CA VAL A 139 -14.08 -14.50 10.69
C VAL A 139 -14.98 -14.66 11.91
N HIS A 140 -14.75 -15.67 12.75
CA HIS A 140 -15.55 -15.88 13.97
C HIS A 140 -15.43 -14.69 14.93
N TYR A 141 -14.22 -14.15 15.12
CA TYR A 141 -13.99 -12.94 15.92
C TYR A 141 -14.74 -11.72 15.35
N ILE A 142 -14.58 -11.45 14.04
CA ILE A 142 -15.23 -10.31 13.39
C ILE A 142 -16.76 -10.43 13.44
N VAL A 143 -17.32 -11.64 13.30
CA VAL A 143 -18.76 -11.89 13.43
C VAL A 143 -19.24 -11.53 14.84
N SER A 144 -18.55 -12.00 15.89
CA SER A 144 -18.84 -11.65 17.28
C SER A 144 -18.90 -10.13 17.49
N GLU A 145 -17.84 -9.42 17.11
CA GLU A 145 -17.74 -7.99 17.40
C GLU A 145 -18.64 -7.13 16.50
N SER A 146 -18.96 -7.57 15.29
CA SER A 146 -19.92 -6.87 14.41
C SER A 146 -21.36 -7.02 14.91
N VAL A 147 -21.74 -8.19 15.48
CA VAL A 147 -23.05 -8.39 16.13
C VAL A 147 -23.12 -7.59 17.43
N ARG A 148 -22.07 -7.65 18.27
CA ARG A 148 -21.97 -6.86 19.51
C ARG A 148 -22.12 -5.36 19.23
N TYR A 149 -21.39 -4.84 18.25
CA TYR A 149 -21.43 -3.44 17.85
C TYR A 149 -22.83 -2.98 17.42
N ALA A 150 -23.56 -3.82 16.67
CA ALA A 150 -24.93 -3.50 16.29
C ALA A 150 -25.85 -3.43 17.52
N HIS A 151 -25.77 -4.40 18.43
CA HIS A 151 -26.55 -4.42 19.67
C HIS A 151 -26.25 -3.22 20.58
N GLN A 152 -24.97 -2.85 20.76
CA GLN A 152 -24.55 -1.66 21.51
C GLN A 152 -25.12 -0.36 20.94
N ASN A 153 -25.43 -0.33 19.64
CA ASN A 153 -26.06 0.80 18.97
C ASN A 153 -27.59 0.63 18.80
N GLY A 154 -28.23 -0.29 19.53
CA GLY A 154 -29.68 -0.51 19.48
C GLY A 154 -30.20 -1.07 18.15
N ARG A 155 -29.34 -1.72 17.34
CA ARG A 155 -29.70 -2.33 16.05
C ARG A 155 -29.77 -3.84 16.16
N GLU A 156 -30.86 -4.43 15.69
CA GLU A 156 -30.93 -5.88 15.44
C GLU A 156 -30.09 -6.22 14.22
N PHE A 157 -29.09 -7.08 14.39
CA PHE A 157 -28.21 -7.55 13.31
C PHE A 157 -27.63 -8.91 13.66
N THR A 158 -27.90 -9.89 12.81
CA THR A 158 -27.28 -11.21 12.85
C THR A 158 -26.48 -11.40 11.56
N ILE A 159 -25.41 -12.20 11.60
CA ILE A 159 -24.63 -12.62 10.43
C ILE A 159 -23.95 -13.95 10.73
N GLU A 160 -23.96 -14.88 9.78
CA GLU A 160 -23.29 -16.18 9.90
C GLU A 160 -21.85 -16.12 9.35
N PRO A 161 -20.92 -16.97 9.83
CA PRO A 161 -19.55 -17.05 9.32
C PRO A 161 -19.46 -17.23 7.80
N GLU A 162 -20.33 -18.03 7.17
CA GLU A 162 -20.35 -18.21 5.71
C GLU A 162 -20.81 -16.95 4.97
N GLU A 163 -21.69 -16.15 5.57
CA GLU A 163 -22.13 -14.88 5.00
C GLU A 163 -21.02 -13.83 5.08
N MET A 164 -20.28 -13.79 6.20
CA MET A 164 -19.10 -12.93 6.36
C MET A 164 -17.97 -13.34 5.40
N LYS A 165 -17.71 -14.65 5.24
CA LYS A 165 -16.78 -15.18 4.23
C LYS A 165 -17.20 -14.74 2.82
N ALA A 166 -18.48 -14.87 2.46
CA ALA A 166 -18.98 -14.45 1.17
C ALA A 166 -18.86 -12.92 0.96
N PHE A 167 -19.12 -12.11 1.98
CA PHE A 167 -18.89 -10.66 1.95
C PHE A 167 -17.41 -10.32 1.68
N PHE A 168 -16.45 -10.98 2.34
CA PHE A 168 -15.03 -10.78 2.07
C PHE A 168 -14.61 -11.28 0.66
N GLY A 169 -15.13 -12.42 0.21
CA GLY A 169 -14.90 -12.92 -1.15
C GLY A 169 -15.41 -11.97 -2.24
N MET A 170 -16.59 -11.36 -2.04
CA MET A 170 -17.09 -10.29 -2.92
C MET A 170 -16.17 -9.07 -2.94
N ASN A 171 -15.68 -8.65 -1.77
CA ASN A 171 -14.74 -7.53 -1.67
C ASN A 171 -13.43 -7.79 -2.45
N LEU A 172 -12.92 -9.03 -2.45
CA LEU A 172 -11.78 -9.44 -3.28
C LEU A 172 -12.09 -9.37 -4.78
N VAL A 173 -13.27 -9.83 -5.22
CA VAL A 173 -13.71 -9.73 -6.63
C VAL A 173 -13.75 -8.27 -7.08
N MET A 174 -14.35 -7.41 -6.27
CA MET A 174 -14.43 -5.96 -6.47
C MET A 174 -13.06 -5.25 -6.38
N GLY A 175 -11.95 -5.95 -6.10
CA GLY A 175 -10.59 -5.43 -6.15
C GLY A 175 -9.91 -5.65 -7.51
N TYR A 176 -10.21 -6.77 -8.18
CA TYR A 176 -9.70 -7.06 -9.54
C TYR A 176 -10.72 -6.83 -10.66
N HIS A 177 -11.97 -6.53 -10.33
CA HIS A 177 -13.06 -6.17 -11.25
C HIS A 177 -13.65 -4.81 -10.84
N VAL A 178 -12.86 -3.74 -10.94
CA VAL A 178 -13.24 -2.41 -10.42
C VAL A 178 -14.28 -1.72 -11.31
N LEU A 179 -15.41 -1.32 -10.72
CA LEU A 179 -16.43 -0.44 -11.33
C LEU A 179 -16.34 1.01 -10.80
N PRO A 180 -16.97 2.00 -11.49
CA PRO A 180 -16.93 3.41 -11.10
C PRO A 180 -17.50 3.73 -9.71
N SER A 181 -18.55 3.02 -9.25
CA SER A 181 -19.10 3.08 -7.90
C SER A 181 -19.33 1.68 -7.33
N LEU A 182 -19.26 1.51 -6.01
CA LEU A 182 -19.64 0.27 -5.32
C LEU A 182 -21.10 -0.12 -5.58
N ARG A 183 -22.00 0.83 -5.88
CA ARG A 183 -23.42 0.51 -6.17
C ARG A 183 -23.63 -0.14 -7.53
N ASP A 184 -22.72 0.10 -8.48
CA ASP A 184 -22.85 -0.34 -9.88
C ASP A 184 -22.85 -1.87 -10.04
N TYR A 185 -22.22 -2.62 -9.13
CA TYR A 185 -22.21 -4.09 -9.18
C TYR A 185 -23.62 -4.70 -9.05
N TRP A 186 -24.57 -3.96 -8.49
CA TRP A 186 -25.99 -4.31 -8.40
C TRP A 186 -26.87 -3.55 -9.41
N SER A 187 -26.27 -2.83 -10.36
CA SER A 187 -26.99 -2.19 -11.45
C SER A 187 -27.75 -3.22 -12.28
N THR A 188 -28.92 -2.82 -12.80
CA THR A 188 -29.70 -3.57 -13.79
C THR A 188 -29.33 -3.21 -15.22
N GLU A 189 -28.49 -2.19 -15.43
CA GLU A 189 -28.02 -1.79 -16.76
C GLU A 189 -27.09 -2.85 -17.36
N PRO A 190 -27.23 -3.17 -18.66
CA PRO A 190 -26.60 -4.35 -19.28
C PRO A 190 -25.07 -4.25 -19.42
N ASP A 191 -24.50 -3.06 -19.26
CA ASP A 191 -23.06 -2.77 -19.34
C ASP A 191 -22.39 -2.59 -17.97
N MET A 192 -23.17 -2.45 -16.89
CA MET A 192 -22.68 -2.16 -15.53
C MET A 192 -22.95 -3.29 -14.53
N GLY A 193 -24.09 -3.99 -14.65
CA GLY A 193 -24.50 -5.01 -13.69
C GLY A 193 -23.55 -6.21 -13.65
N VAL A 194 -23.25 -6.72 -12.44
CA VAL A 194 -22.38 -7.88 -12.25
C VAL A 194 -23.16 -9.03 -11.59
N PRO A 195 -23.79 -9.93 -12.38
CA PRO A 195 -24.59 -11.05 -11.86
C PRO A 195 -23.84 -11.92 -10.85
N PHE A 196 -22.52 -12.07 -11.00
CA PHE A 196 -21.68 -12.81 -10.06
C PHE A 196 -21.67 -12.20 -8.64
N ILE A 197 -21.86 -10.89 -8.51
CA ILE A 197 -21.95 -10.18 -7.22
C ILE A 197 -23.41 -10.11 -6.76
N SER A 198 -24.33 -9.68 -7.62
CA SER A 198 -25.73 -9.41 -7.25
C SER A 198 -26.57 -10.66 -6.94
N ASN A 199 -26.06 -11.86 -7.27
CA ASN A 199 -26.64 -13.15 -6.89
C ASN A 199 -26.13 -13.68 -5.54
N VAL A 200 -24.99 -13.22 -5.04
CA VAL A 200 -24.46 -13.66 -3.73
C VAL A 200 -25.29 -13.03 -2.60
N MET A 201 -25.44 -11.71 -2.61
CA MET A 201 -26.30 -10.98 -1.67
C MET A 201 -26.90 -9.70 -2.27
N PRO A 202 -28.07 -9.23 -1.78
CA PRO A 202 -28.64 -7.94 -2.17
C PRO A 202 -27.78 -6.75 -1.72
N ARG A 203 -27.80 -5.65 -2.48
CA ARG A 203 -27.06 -4.41 -2.18
C ARG A 203 -27.27 -3.92 -0.74
N ALA A 204 -28.53 -3.83 -0.31
CA ALA A 204 -28.90 -3.33 1.01
C ALA A 204 -28.26 -4.16 2.15
N ARG A 205 -28.12 -5.48 1.96
CA ARG A 205 -27.50 -6.37 2.96
C ARG A 205 -25.97 -6.26 2.93
N PHE A 206 -25.35 -6.11 1.76
CA PHE A 206 -23.92 -5.79 1.69
C PHE A 206 -23.59 -4.46 2.38
N GLU A 207 -24.41 -3.43 2.16
CA GLU A 207 -24.29 -2.12 2.82
C GLU A 207 -24.52 -2.22 4.35
N GLU A 208 -25.48 -3.04 4.79
CA GLU A 208 -25.73 -3.33 6.21
C GLU A 208 -24.55 -4.04 6.89
N ILE A 209 -23.97 -5.07 6.26
CA ILE A 209 -22.79 -5.76 6.78
C ILE A 209 -21.64 -4.76 6.87
N ARG A 210 -21.36 -3.97 5.82
CA ARG A 210 -20.31 -2.93 5.84
C ARG A 210 -20.54 -1.88 6.94
N ARG A 211 -21.79 -1.53 7.24
CA ARG A 211 -22.16 -0.55 8.28
C ARG A 211 -21.89 -1.08 9.70
N ASN A 212 -22.23 -2.33 9.97
CA ASN A 212 -22.06 -2.98 11.27
C ASN A 212 -20.69 -3.66 11.46
N LEU A 213 -19.87 -3.78 10.41
CA LEU A 213 -18.53 -4.37 10.46
C LEU A 213 -17.66 -3.65 11.51
N HIS A 214 -17.23 -4.39 12.52
CA HIS A 214 -16.51 -3.88 13.69
C HIS A 214 -15.58 -4.93 14.31
N PHE A 215 -14.59 -4.49 15.10
CA PHE A 215 -13.44 -5.31 15.48
C PHE A 215 -12.99 -5.19 16.95
N CYS A 216 -13.80 -4.61 17.82
CA CYS A 216 -13.53 -4.52 19.25
C CYS A 216 -14.82 -4.43 20.05
N ASN A 217 -14.73 -4.63 21.37
CA ASN A 217 -15.82 -4.35 22.28
C ASN A 217 -15.77 -2.88 22.73
N ASN A 218 -16.78 -2.07 22.37
CA ASN A 218 -16.84 -0.66 22.81
C ASN A 218 -17.04 -0.48 24.33
N ASP A 219 -17.48 -1.50 25.05
CA ASP A 219 -17.62 -1.44 26.52
C ASP A 219 -16.26 -1.60 27.25
N GLU A 220 -15.21 -2.02 26.53
CA GLU A 220 -13.84 -2.17 27.05
C GLU A 220 -12.95 -0.94 26.79
N VAL A 221 -13.53 0.15 26.29
CA VAL A 221 -12.82 1.39 25.97
C VAL A 221 -12.18 1.98 27.22
N ARG A 222 -10.86 2.10 27.19
CA ARG A 222 -10.09 2.83 28.20
C ARG A 222 -10.31 4.32 28.03
N ASP A 223 -10.38 5.02 29.16
CA ASP A 223 -10.49 6.48 29.24
C ASP A 223 -9.59 7.19 28.20
N THR A 224 -10.21 7.94 27.29
CA THR A 224 -9.54 8.64 26.20
C THR A 224 -8.61 9.76 26.69
N THR A 225 -8.78 10.22 27.93
CA THR A 225 -7.88 11.18 28.60
C THR A 225 -6.64 10.50 29.19
N SER A 226 -6.61 9.16 29.26
CA SER A 226 -5.46 8.42 29.79
C SER A 226 -4.22 8.59 28.89
N PRO A 227 -3.04 8.85 29.46
CA PRO A 227 -1.79 8.88 28.68
C PRO A 227 -1.43 7.51 28.07
N ASN A 228 -2.09 6.44 28.52
CA ASN A 228 -1.92 5.07 28.01
C ASN A 228 -3.03 4.64 27.03
N TYR A 229 -3.89 5.57 26.59
CA TYR A 229 -4.94 5.30 25.59
C TYR A 229 -4.33 4.88 24.24
N ASP A 230 -4.75 3.74 23.71
CA ASP A 230 -4.37 3.31 22.36
C ASP A 230 -5.32 3.90 21.33
N ARG A 231 -4.85 4.92 20.61
CA ARG A 231 -5.60 5.56 19.51
C ARG A 231 -6.04 4.59 18.41
N ALA A 232 -5.38 3.43 18.31
CA ALA A 232 -5.69 2.38 17.35
C ALA A 232 -6.58 1.25 17.90
N TYR A 233 -7.18 1.39 19.08
CA TYR A 233 -7.86 0.28 19.74
C TYR A 233 -8.96 -0.39 18.88
N LYS A 234 -9.73 0.38 18.07
CA LYS A 234 -10.77 -0.15 17.15
C LYS A 234 -10.22 -1.09 16.05
N ILE A 235 -8.91 -1.14 15.85
CA ILE A 235 -8.25 -2.04 14.88
C ILE A 235 -7.18 -2.94 15.53
N ARG A 236 -6.81 -2.70 16.79
CA ARG A 236 -5.72 -3.41 17.48
C ARG A 236 -5.87 -4.94 17.43
N PRO A 237 -7.05 -5.55 17.71
CA PRO A 237 -7.19 -7.01 17.63
C PRO A 237 -6.90 -7.59 16.24
N ILE A 238 -7.25 -6.88 15.18
CA ILE A 238 -6.96 -7.26 13.78
C ILE A 238 -5.47 -7.14 13.48
N MET A 239 -4.82 -6.07 13.95
CA MET A 239 -3.38 -5.89 13.78
C MET A 239 -2.60 -7.02 14.46
N ASP A 240 -2.98 -7.35 15.69
CA ASP A 240 -2.34 -8.38 16.49
C ASP A 240 -2.58 -9.77 15.89
N HIS A 241 -3.79 -10.05 15.38
CA HIS A 241 -4.11 -11.26 14.63
C HIS A 241 -3.23 -11.45 13.38
N PHE A 242 -3.09 -10.42 12.55
CA PHE A 242 -2.26 -10.52 11.35
C PHE A 242 -0.76 -10.60 11.69
N ASN A 243 -0.28 -9.84 12.67
CA ASN A 243 1.10 -9.96 13.15
C ASN A 243 1.42 -11.36 13.70
N ALA A 244 0.49 -11.99 14.43
CA ALA A 244 0.64 -13.37 14.90
C ALA A 244 0.61 -14.37 13.72
N SER A 245 -0.38 -14.25 12.83
CA SER A 245 -0.55 -15.15 11.69
C SER A 245 0.66 -15.13 10.75
N PHE A 246 1.19 -13.94 10.43
CA PHE A 246 2.35 -13.82 9.53
C PHE A 246 3.65 -14.35 10.14
N GLN A 247 3.88 -14.18 11.45
CA GLN A 247 5.01 -14.82 12.14
C GLN A 247 4.85 -16.34 12.23
N ASN A 248 3.64 -16.83 12.41
CA ASN A 248 3.37 -18.26 12.56
C ASN A 248 3.45 -19.01 11.23
N ALA A 249 3.02 -18.41 10.12
CA ALA A 249 2.94 -19.08 8.83
C ALA A 249 4.29 -19.28 8.11
N LEU A 250 5.31 -18.48 8.44
CA LEU A 250 6.63 -18.53 7.83
C LEU A 250 7.73 -18.21 8.85
N ASN A 251 8.71 -19.11 9.02
CA ASN A 251 9.94 -18.78 9.73
C ASN A 251 10.61 -17.58 9.05
N ASN A 252 11.09 -16.64 9.87
CA ASN A 252 11.85 -15.47 9.46
C ASN A 252 12.94 -15.86 8.43
N THR A 253 13.20 -15.00 7.45
CA THR A 253 14.30 -15.17 6.49
C THR A 253 15.56 -14.49 6.99
N GLU A 254 16.74 -14.87 6.47
CA GLU A 254 18.00 -14.28 6.92
C GLU A 254 18.07 -12.78 6.62
N LYS A 255 17.47 -12.30 5.52
CA LYS A 255 17.65 -10.93 5.00
C LYS A 255 16.31 -10.22 4.95
N GLN A 256 16.21 -9.08 5.65
CA GLN A 256 14.95 -8.39 5.87
C GLN A 256 15.13 -6.87 5.80
N SER A 257 14.13 -6.16 5.32
CA SER A 257 14.09 -4.69 5.25
C SER A 257 13.09 -4.11 6.24
N ILE A 258 13.42 -2.96 6.85
CA ILE A 258 12.49 -2.14 7.64
C ILE A 258 12.35 -0.75 7.01
N ASP A 259 11.11 -0.38 6.67
CA ASP A 259 10.72 0.88 6.01
C ASP A 259 9.24 1.21 6.35
N GLU A 260 8.69 2.30 5.81
CA GLU A 260 7.27 2.65 5.95
C GLU A 260 6.39 2.36 4.72
N HIS A 261 5.20 1.81 5.01
CA HIS A 261 4.06 1.68 4.09
C HIS A 261 3.02 2.75 4.39
N MET A 262 2.36 3.27 3.34
CA MET A 262 1.37 4.36 3.43
C MET A 262 -0.02 3.94 2.96
N ILE A 263 -0.96 3.90 3.91
CA ILE A 263 -2.37 3.54 3.69
C ILE A 263 -3.17 4.81 3.46
N LYS A 264 -3.47 5.11 2.18
CA LYS A 264 -4.22 6.30 1.75
C LYS A 264 -5.50 6.51 2.56
N PHE A 265 -5.62 7.68 3.20
CA PHE A 265 -6.80 8.08 3.97
C PHE A 265 -7.03 9.59 3.81
N LYS A 266 -8.30 9.98 3.61
CA LYS A 266 -8.70 11.37 3.37
C LYS A 266 -9.54 11.99 4.48
N GLY A 267 -10.01 11.21 5.45
CA GLY A 267 -10.81 11.70 6.57
C GLY A 267 -10.01 12.51 7.57
N HIS A 268 -10.70 12.98 8.61
CA HIS A 268 -10.08 13.52 9.82
C HIS A 268 -9.79 12.37 10.79
N ASN A 269 -8.57 12.33 11.32
CA ASN A 269 -8.10 11.36 12.30
C ASN A 269 -6.71 11.76 12.80
N ALA A 270 -6.50 11.77 14.11
CA ALA A 270 -5.23 12.18 14.74
C ALA A 270 -4.01 11.29 14.43
N MET A 271 -4.21 10.10 13.83
CA MET A 271 -3.12 9.20 13.38
C MET A 271 -2.76 9.39 11.91
N LYS A 272 -3.49 10.23 11.16
CA LYS A 272 -3.18 10.58 9.77
C LYS A 272 -1.83 11.30 9.69
N GLN A 273 -1.05 11.02 8.66
CA GLN A 273 0.28 11.58 8.42
C GLN A 273 0.38 12.14 6.99
N TYR A 274 1.24 13.14 6.83
CA TYR A 274 1.67 13.66 5.54
C TYR A 274 3.13 13.27 5.26
N ILE A 275 3.39 12.62 4.11
CA ILE A 275 4.75 12.31 3.64
C ILE A 275 4.91 12.86 2.22
N LYS A 276 5.62 13.99 2.11
CA LYS A 276 5.83 14.78 0.88
C LYS A 276 6.30 13.96 -0.33
N ASN A 277 7.15 12.94 -0.08
CA ASN A 277 7.87 12.19 -1.11
C ASN A 277 7.29 10.80 -1.44
N LYS A 278 6.28 10.30 -0.70
CA LYS A 278 5.62 9.02 -1.03
C LYS A 278 4.50 9.25 -2.08
N PRO A 279 4.19 8.26 -2.95
CA PRO A 279 3.09 8.36 -3.91
C PRO A 279 1.74 8.61 -3.23
N VAL A 280 1.52 7.96 -2.09
CA VAL A 280 0.41 8.24 -1.15
C VAL A 280 0.92 9.23 -0.11
N LYS A 281 0.66 10.52 -0.34
CA LYS A 281 1.12 11.58 0.55
C LYS A 281 0.34 11.67 1.85
N TRP A 282 -0.98 11.48 1.82
CA TRP A 282 -1.88 11.56 2.98
C TRP A 282 -2.45 10.19 3.32
N GLY A 283 -2.23 9.72 4.55
CA GLY A 283 -2.69 8.40 4.98
C GLY A 283 -2.23 8.00 6.37
N PHE A 284 -2.52 6.76 6.76
CA PHE A 284 -1.90 6.13 7.92
C PHE A 284 -0.53 5.57 7.53
N LYS A 285 0.43 5.63 8.44
CA LYS A 285 1.78 5.10 8.24
C LYS A 285 1.98 3.84 9.08
N LEU A 286 2.27 2.72 8.42
CA LEU A 286 2.76 1.51 9.07
C LEU A 286 4.28 1.46 8.97
N TRP A 287 4.94 1.12 10.08
CA TRP A 287 6.32 0.64 10.04
C TRP A 287 6.28 -0.85 9.74
N CYS A 288 7.00 -1.33 8.73
CA CYS A 288 6.91 -2.70 8.24
C CYS A 288 8.28 -3.38 8.22
N ARG A 289 8.35 -4.62 8.70
CA ARG A 289 9.50 -5.53 8.56
C ARG A 289 9.16 -6.62 7.56
N CYS A 290 9.79 -6.60 6.40
CA CYS A 290 9.54 -7.52 5.29
C CYS A 290 10.75 -8.38 4.93
N ASP A 291 10.52 -9.56 4.37
CA ASP A 291 11.57 -10.31 3.67
C ASP A 291 12.15 -9.49 2.51
N ALA A 292 13.48 -9.43 2.42
CA ALA A 292 14.19 -8.58 1.46
C ALA A 292 14.02 -9.04 -0.01
N ALA A 293 13.77 -10.33 -0.26
CA ALA A 293 13.73 -10.91 -1.61
C ALA A 293 12.32 -11.07 -2.18
N THR A 294 11.33 -11.30 -1.31
CA THR A 294 9.94 -11.60 -1.68
C THR A 294 8.96 -10.53 -1.24
N GLY A 295 9.31 -9.65 -0.29
CA GLY A 295 8.38 -8.66 0.26
C GLY A 295 7.26 -9.30 1.10
N TYR A 296 7.47 -10.50 1.65
CA TYR A 296 6.59 -11.07 2.66
C TYR A 296 6.62 -10.20 3.92
N LEU A 297 5.46 -9.70 4.36
CA LEU A 297 5.38 -8.90 5.60
C LEU A 297 5.44 -9.82 6.81
N PHE A 298 6.48 -9.72 7.61
CA PHE A 298 6.62 -10.46 8.87
C PHE A 298 5.95 -9.77 10.04
N GLU A 299 6.12 -8.45 10.16
CA GLU A 299 5.67 -7.69 11.32
C GLU A 299 5.46 -6.22 10.98
N PHE A 300 4.46 -5.59 11.58
CA PHE A 300 4.17 -4.17 11.41
C PHE A 300 3.62 -3.52 12.68
N ASP A 301 3.80 -2.20 12.81
CA ASP A 301 3.12 -1.38 13.82
C ASP A 301 2.61 -0.06 13.22
N LEU A 302 1.49 0.43 13.75
CA LEU A 302 0.84 1.66 13.30
C LEU A 302 1.42 2.88 14.03
N TYR A 303 1.85 3.87 13.27
CA TYR A 303 2.25 5.15 13.84
C TYR A 303 1.01 5.92 14.34
N THR A 304 0.88 6.03 15.67
CA THR A 304 -0.28 6.66 16.34
C THR A 304 -0.06 8.13 16.74
N GLY A 305 1.10 8.70 16.42
CA GLY A 305 1.51 10.07 16.78
C GLY A 305 2.71 10.10 17.74
N LYS A 306 2.98 11.28 18.32
CA LYS A 306 4.01 11.45 19.37
C LYS A 306 3.49 10.91 20.70
N ARG A 307 4.28 10.07 21.40
CA ARG A 307 4.01 9.62 22.77
C ARG A 307 4.81 10.45 23.79
N THR A 308 4.26 10.61 24.99
CA THR A 308 4.79 11.55 26.02
C THR A 308 5.70 10.89 27.07
N SER A 309 5.78 9.55 27.11
CA SER A 309 6.46 8.78 28.17
C SER A 309 7.49 7.77 27.63
N GLY A 310 8.49 7.43 28.46
CA GLY A 310 9.38 6.27 28.26
C GLY A 310 10.54 6.45 27.27
N ILE A 311 11.38 7.48 27.46
CA ILE A 311 12.40 7.85 26.49
C ILE A 311 13.83 7.57 26.98
N GLU A 312 14.33 6.38 26.70
CA GLU A 312 15.77 6.11 26.69
C GLU A 312 16.37 6.32 25.27
N TYR A 313 15.54 6.24 24.22
CA TYR A 313 15.96 6.18 22.82
C TYR A 313 15.14 7.10 21.90
N GLY A 314 15.75 7.58 20.82
CA GLY A 314 15.04 8.35 19.78
C GLY A 314 14.24 7.46 18.83
N LEU A 315 13.11 7.99 18.33
CA LEU A 315 12.09 7.29 17.52
C LEU A 315 12.62 6.30 16.48
N GLY A 316 13.62 6.69 15.67
CA GLY A 316 14.19 5.83 14.64
C GLY A 316 14.90 4.59 15.20
N GLU A 317 15.63 4.72 16.31
CA GLU A 317 16.26 3.57 16.98
C GLU A 317 15.20 2.67 17.61
N SER A 318 14.18 3.28 18.22
CA SER A 318 13.19 2.54 18.98
C SER A 318 12.25 1.71 18.11
N VAL A 319 11.91 2.18 16.91
CA VAL A 319 11.14 1.39 15.91
C VAL A 319 11.92 0.14 15.49
N ILE A 320 13.23 0.26 15.25
CA ILE A 320 14.06 -0.90 14.90
C ILE A 320 14.08 -1.89 16.07
N LEU A 321 14.44 -1.45 17.29
CA LEU A 321 14.52 -2.34 18.46
C LEU A 321 13.18 -3.02 18.78
N GLN A 322 12.05 -2.36 18.53
CA GLN A 322 10.72 -2.96 18.66
C GLN A 322 10.48 -4.04 17.60
N LEU A 323 10.67 -3.70 16.31
CA LEU A 323 10.42 -4.63 15.19
C LEU A 323 11.44 -5.77 15.12
N THR A 324 12.64 -5.64 15.68
CA THR A 324 13.63 -6.72 15.72
C THR A 324 13.52 -7.62 16.96
N ARG A 325 12.68 -7.29 17.95
CA ARG A 325 12.57 -8.05 19.21
C ARG A 325 12.30 -9.55 19.01
N LYS A 326 11.46 -9.92 18.04
CA LYS A 326 11.13 -11.33 17.72
C LYS A 326 12.22 -12.07 16.93
N VAL A 327 13.25 -11.37 16.46
CA VAL A 327 14.38 -11.95 15.69
C VAL A 327 15.75 -11.70 16.34
N GLU A 328 15.76 -11.15 17.55
CA GLU A 328 16.92 -11.05 18.42
C GLU A 328 17.53 -12.44 18.65
N GLY A 329 18.86 -12.51 18.73
CA GLY A 329 19.58 -13.78 18.79
C GLY A 329 19.71 -14.51 17.45
N LEU A 330 18.73 -14.42 16.54
CA LEU A 330 18.66 -15.27 15.34
C LEU A 330 19.74 -14.98 14.28
N ARG A 331 20.46 -13.85 14.33
CA ARG A 331 21.44 -13.43 13.31
C ARG A 331 20.81 -13.06 11.95
N CYS A 332 19.63 -12.44 11.98
CA CYS A 332 19.07 -11.78 10.80
C CYS A 332 19.93 -10.58 10.36
N GLU A 333 19.93 -10.31 9.05
CA GLU A 333 20.46 -9.13 8.38
C GLU A 333 19.34 -8.12 8.14
N ILE A 334 19.33 -7.06 8.95
CA ILE A 334 18.33 -5.99 8.91
C ILE A 334 18.86 -4.83 8.07
N TYR A 335 18.13 -4.53 7.00
CA TYR A 335 18.37 -3.40 6.10
C TYR A 335 17.40 -2.27 6.42
N MET A 336 17.90 -1.04 6.54
CA MET A 336 17.09 0.12 6.98
C MET A 336 17.55 1.43 6.34
N ASP A 337 16.63 2.39 6.20
CA ASP A 337 16.95 3.72 5.71
C ASP A 337 17.61 4.63 6.79
N ASN A 338 18.17 5.74 6.32
CA ASN A 338 18.79 6.82 7.06
C ASN A 338 17.93 7.41 8.20
N PHE A 339 16.59 7.31 8.13
CA PHE A 339 15.69 7.70 9.22
C PHE A 339 15.87 6.85 10.48
N PHE A 340 16.28 5.59 10.35
CA PHE A 340 16.45 4.66 11.46
C PHE A 340 17.89 4.58 11.96
N ASN A 341 18.85 4.56 11.03
CA ASN A 341 20.22 4.14 11.31
C ASN A 341 21.03 5.15 12.16
N SER A 342 21.83 4.64 13.11
CA SER A 342 22.74 5.41 13.95
C SER A 342 23.94 4.55 14.42
N PRO A 343 25.09 5.15 14.80
CA PRO A 343 26.21 4.39 15.38
C PRO A 343 25.86 3.65 16.68
N LEU A 344 24.97 4.22 17.50
CA LEU A 344 24.55 3.62 18.77
C LEU A 344 23.61 2.43 18.54
N LEU A 345 22.69 2.54 17.57
CA LEU A 345 21.83 1.44 17.14
C LEU A 345 22.66 0.27 16.60
N GLN A 346 23.66 0.55 15.75
CA GLN A 346 24.55 -0.48 15.21
C GLN A 346 25.28 -1.25 16.31
N TYR A 347 25.72 -0.56 17.38
CA TYR A 347 26.36 -1.17 18.54
C TYR A 347 25.39 -2.05 19.34
N LYS A 348 24.18 -1.57 19.65
CA LYS A 348 23.14 -2.36 20.32
C LYS A 348 22.79 -3.62 19.54
N LEU A 349 22.60 -3.52 18.22
CA LEU A 349 22.26 -4.66 17.39
C LEU A 349 23.34 -5.75 17.36
N VAL A 350 24.64 -5.42 17.56
CA VAL A 350 25.69 -6.44 17.74
C VAL A 350 25.45 -7.28 19.00
N ASP A 351 25.11 -6.63 20.11
CA ASP A 351 24.84 -7.31 21.39
C ASP A 351 23.65 -8.27 21.28
N GLN A 352 22.59 -7.80 20.61
CA GLN A 352 21.39 -8.57 20.22
C GLN A 352 21.63 -9.65 19.14
N ASN A 353 22.90 -9.95 18.82
CA ASN A 353 23.33 -10.87 17.76
C ASN A 353 22.67 -10.60 16.38
N THR A 354 22.38 -9.34 16.06
CA THR A 354 21.64 -8.90 14.87
C THR A 354 22.55 -8.12 13.93
N LYS A 355 22.68 -8.62 12.70
CA LYS A 355 23.45 -7.96 11.64
C LYS A 355 22.62 -6.79 11.09
N ALA A 356 23.23 -5.63 10.85
CA ALA A 356 22.54 -4.44 10.38
C ALA A 356 23.32 -3.70 9.29
N CYS A 357 22.61 -3.12 8.33
CA CYS A 357 23.16 -2.28 7.27
C CYS A 357 22.16 -1.21 6.84
N GLY A 358 22.62 0.01 6.62
CA GLY A 358 21.74 1.08 6.14
C GLY A 358 22.49 2.32 5.67
N THR A 359 21.79 3.21 4.97
CA THR A 359 22.22 4.60 4.82
C THR A 359 22.19 5.32 6.18
N VAL A 360 22.86 6.47 6.32
CA VAL A 360 22.85 7.26 7.57
C VAL A 360 22.84 8.76 7.30
N ARG A 361 22.04 9.53 8.05
CA ARG A 361 22.05 11.00 8.01
C ARG A 361 23.35 11.54 8.61
N THR A 362 23.98 12.50 7.94
CA THR A 362 25.29 13.05 8.35
C THR A 362 25.28 13.84 9.67
N ASN A 363 24.10 14.26 10.15
CA ASN A 363 23.91 14.94 11.42
C ASN A 363 23.72 13.99 12.62
N ARG A 364 23.78 12.66 12.44
CA ARG A 364 23.71 11.72 13.57
C ARG A 364 24.88 11.91 14.52
N LYS A 365 24.61 11.84 15.83
CA LYS A 365 25.64 11.83 16.88
C LYS A 365 26.62 10.66 16.64
N HIS A 366 27.85 10.84 17.10
CA HIS A 366 28.93 9.83 17.08
C HIS A 366 29.45 9.39 15.70
N LEU A 367 29.11 10.05 14.59
CA LEU A 367 29.73 9.78 13.29
C LEU A 367 31.21 10.27 13.21
N PRO A 368 32.03 9.75 12.27
CA PRO A 368 33.43 10.17 12.13
C PRO A 368 33.56 11.63 11.70
N LYS A 369 34.10 12.47 12.59
CA LYS A 369 34.40 13.89 12.30
C LYS A 369 35.52 14.08 11.27
N SER A 370 36.33 13.05 11.03
CA SER A 370 37.44 13.04 10.06
C SER A 370 37.03 12.65 8.63
N ALA A 371 35.73 12.46 8.35
CA ALA A 371 35.24 12.23 7.00
C ALA A 371 35.48 13.48 6.11
N PRO A 372 36.05 13.34 4.90
CA PRO A 372 36.33 14.45 4.00
C PRO A 372 35.05 15.13 3.52
N ILE A 373 35.13 16.41 3.18
CA ILE A 373 34.00 17.17 2.61
C ILE A 373 33.73 16.74 1.16
N ASP A 374 32.48 16.86 0.70
CA ASP A 374 32.06 16.42 -0.63
C ASP A 374 32.87 17.10 -1.75
N ARG A 375 33.22 18.38 -1.56
CA ARG A 375 34.00 19.18 -2.52
C ARG A 375 35.44 18.70 -2.72
N SER A 376 36.00 17.94 -1.78
CA SER A 376 37.34 17.35 -1.89
C SER A 376 37.33 15.91 -2.43
N MET A 377 36.14 15.34 -2.71
CA MET A 377 35.99 13.99 -3.24
C MET A 377 35.63 14.02 -4.73
N LYS A 378 36.30 13.20 -5.53
CA LYS A 378 35.95 12.90 -6.92
C LYS A 378 34.93 11.76 -6.97
N ARG A 379 34.20 11.64 -8.07
CA ARG A 379 33.28 10.52 -8.30
C ARG A 379 34.06 9.20 -8.33
N GLY A 380 33.64 8.24 -7.51
CA GLY A 380 34.33 6.97 -7.26
C GLY A 380 35.24 6.97 -6.01
N ASP A 381 35.47 8.12 -5.38
CA ASP A 381 36.22 8.18 -4.13
C ASP A 381 35.44 7.52 -2.99
N ILE A 382 36.15 6.79 -2.14
CA ILE A 382 35.62 6.04 -1.01
C ILE A 382 36.44 6.42 0.22
N TYR A 383 35.77 6.88 1.27
CA TYR A 383 36.31 7.05 2.60
C TYR A 383 35.69 6.00 3.52
N THR A 384 36.51 5.38 4.36
CA THR A 384 36.08 4.35 5.30
C THR A 384 36.61 4.66 6.69
N ALA A 385 35.84 4.31 7.71
CA ALA A 385 36.32 4.26 9.09
C ALA A 385 35.61 3.15 9.85
N SER A 386 36.26 2.60 10.87
CA SER A 386 35.74 1.49 11.67
C SER A 386 35.87 1.73 13.17
N PHE A 387 34.93 1.18 13.94
CA PHE A 387 34.91 1.20 15.39
C PHE A 387 34.18 -0.05 15.90
N HIS A 388 34.84 -0.93 16.68
CA HIS A 388 34.24 -2.16 17.23
C HIS A 388 33.46 -2.97 16.17
N GLY A 389 34.12 -3.28 15.05
CA GLY A 389 33.52 -3.97 13.89
C GLY A 389 32.39 -3.26 13.15
N ILE A 390 31.95 -2.09 13.62
CA ILE A 390 31.05 -1.20 12.88
C ILE A 390 31.86 -0.46 11.82
N SER A 391 31.39 -0.55 10.58
CA SER A 391 31.92 0.11 9.39
C SER A 391 31.09 1.34 9.07
N TYR A 392 31.74 2.50 8.98
CA TYR A 392 31.23 3.68 8.31
C TYR A 392 31.86 3.80 6.93
N VAL A 393 31.03 4.06 5.93
CA VAL A 393 31.47 4.30 4.55
C VAL A 393 30.86 5.59 4.04
N LYS A 394 31.70 6.45 3.47
CA LYS A 394 31.29 7.57 2.63
C LYS A 394 31.78 7.31 1.20
N TRP A 395 30.87 7.20 0.26
CA TRP A 395 31.18 6.99 -1.17
C TRP A 395 30.62 8.14 -2.01
N MET A 396 31.42 8.66 -2.93
CA MET A 396 31.03 9.77 -3.79
C MET A 396 30.56 9.25 -5.16
N ASP A 397 29.26 9.27 -5.44
CA ASP A 397 28.71 9.07 -6.80
C ASP A 397 28.42 10.43 -7.45
N ASN A 398 27.18 10.69 -7.88
CA ASN A 398 26.73 12.04 -8.25
C ASN A 398 26.54 12.95 -7.01
N LYS A 399 26.32 12.34 -5.85
CA LYS A 399 26.26 12.95 -4.51
C LYS A 399 26.98 12.01 -3.53
N ALA A 400 27.36 12.51 -2.37
CA ALA A 400 27.88 11.66 -1.31
C ALA A 400 26.80 10.75 -0.73
N VAL A 401 27.14 9.47 -0.58
CA VAL A 401 26.34 8.43 0.06
C VAL A 401 27.05 8.03 1.34
N HIS A 402 26.32 7.97 2.44
CA HIS A 402 26.83 7.59 3.75
C HIS A 402 26.12 6.33 4.24
N LEU A 403 26.87 5.29 4.62
CA LEU A 403 26.33 4.04 5.15
C LEU A 403 26.99 3.68 6.49
N LEU A 404 26.23 2.96 7.32
CA LEU A 404 26.71 2.24 8.49
C LEU A 404 26.30 0.77 8.42
N THR A 405 27.16 -0.10 8.91
CA THR A 405 26.89 -1.54 9.05
C THR A 405 27.79 -2.17 10.10
N ASN A 406 27.29 -3.14 10.86
CA ASN A 406 28.02 -3.81 11.93
C ASN A 406 28.64 -5.17 11.51
N PHE A 407 28.47 -5.60 10.25
CA PHE A 407 28.87 -6.94 9.79
C PHE A 407 29.59 -6.99 8.43
N LEU A 408 29.52 -5.95 7.61
CA LEU A 408 30.16 -5.93 6.29
C LEU A 408 31.52 -5.22 6.30
N SER A 409 32.46 -5.78 5.54
CA SER A 409 33.79 -5.20 5.34
C SER A 409 33.72 -3.87 4.56
N PRO A 410 34.38 -2.80 5.04
CA PRO A 410 34.44 -1.53 4.32
C PRO A 410 35.48 -1.52 3.20
N ILE A 411 36.35 -2.53 3.14
CA ILE A 411 37.53 -2.59 2.27
C ILE A 411 37.18 -3.19 0.90
N GLU A 412 36.10 -3.99 0.81
CA GLU A 412 35.70 -4.65 -0.43
C GLU A 412 35.11 -3.66 -1.44
N ILE A 413 35.73 -3.60 -2.62
CA ILE A 413 35.46 -2.61 -3.67
C ILE A 413 35.32 -3.33 -5.00
N ASP A 414 34.26 -3.03 -5.73
CA ASP A 414 34.04 -3.46 -7.10
C ASP A 414 33.94 -2.23 -8.03
N THR A 415 33.71 -2.48 -9.32
CA THR A 415 33.53 -1.44 -10.36
C THR A 415 32.16 -1.59 -11.01
N VAL A 416 31.46 -0.48 -11.23
CA VAL A 416 30.14 -0.45 -11.88
C VAL A 416 30.09 0.57 -13.02
N LYS A 417 29.51 0.17 -14.16
CA LYS A 417 29.28 1.04 -15.31
C LYS A 417 28.17 2.06 -15.01
N ARG A 418 28.53 3.33 -14.89
CA ARG A 418 27.61 4.46 -14.66
C ARG A 418 27.57 5.38 -15.86
N ARG A 419 26.43 6.02 -16.15
CA ARG A 419 26.39 7.09 -17.16
C ARG A 419 27.26 8.27 -16.72
N LYS A 420 28.03 8.82 -17.65
CA LYS A 420 28.73 10.09 -17.51
C LYS A 420 27.69 11.22 -17.44
N ALA A 421 27.86 12.17 -16.53
CA ALA A 421 26.94 13.31 -16.43
C ALA A 421 26.91 14.08 -17.76
N GLY A 422 25.71 14.34 -18.28
CA GLY A 422 25.52 15.03 -19.57
C GLY A 422 25.85 14.20 -20.83
N SER A 423 26.16 12.90 -20.74
CA SER A 423 26.40 12.04 -21.91
C SER A 423 25.65 10.70 -21.83
N ALA A 424 25.48 10.06 -22.99
CA ALA A 424 25.03 8.67 -23.10
C ALA A 424 26.13 7.66 -22.71
N ASP A 425 27.40 8.08 -22.72
CA ASP A 425 28.57 7.25 -22.42
C ASP A 425 28.49 6.62 -21.03
N LYS A 426 28.97 5.38 -20.92
CA LYS A 426 29.18 4.70 -19.64
C LYS A 426 30.65 4.79 -19.24
N ILE A 427 30.91 5.25 -18.02
CA ILE A 427 32.21 5.23 -17.36
C ILE A 427 32.22 4.18 -16.25
N ASP A 428 33.38 3.57 -16.02
CA ASP A 428 33.59 2.65 -14.91
C ASP A 428 33.86 3.45 -13.63
N VAL A 429 33.01 3.24 -12.60
CA VAL A 429 33.09 3.93 -11.31
C VAL A 429 33.31 2.90 -10.21
N ARG A 430 34.37 3.08 -9.42
CA ARG A 430 34.63 2.29 -8.21
C ARG A 430 33.52 2.51 -7.19
N TYR A 431 33.08 1.45 -6.53
CA TYR A 431 32.09 1.51 -5.46
C TYR A 431 32.36 0.44 -4.39
N PRO A 432 32.03 0.68 -3.11
CA PRO A 432 32.21 -0.30 -2.05
C PRO A 432 31.07 -1.33 -2.07
N ARG A 433 31.37 -2.62 -1.87
CA ARG A 433 30.36 -3.72 -1.92
C ARG A 433 29.20 -3.54 -0.96
N ILE A 434 29.40 -2.84 0.15
CA ILE A 434 28.32 -2.46 1.08
C ILE A 434 27.16 -1.79 0.33
N VAL A 435 27.41 -0.98 -0.70
CA VAL A 435 26.35 -0.33 -1.49
C VAL A 435 25.54 -1.33 -2.31
N SER A 436 26.16 -2.35 -2.92
CA SER A 436 25.40 -3.38 -3.65
C SER A 436 24.66 -4.32 -2.70
N HIS A 437 25.25 -4.66 -1.54
CA HIS A 437 24.57 -5.41 -0.49
C HIS A 437 23.36 -4.66 0.07
N TYR A 438 23.47 -3.35 0.34
CA TYR A 438 22.35 -2.52 0.78
C TYR A 438 21.25 -2.44 -0.29
N ASN A 439 21.60 -2.01 -1.51
CA ASN A 439 20.64 -1.83 -2.60
C ASN A 439 19.92 -3.13 -2.99
N LYS A 440 20.55 -4.30 -2.80
CA LYS A 440 19.94 -5.61 -3.09
C LYS A 440 18.82 -5.98 -2.10
N ASN A 441 18.91 -5.53 -0.85
CA ASN A 441 18.08 -6.07 0.24
C ASN A 441 17.17 -5.04 0.94
N MET A 442 17.34 -3.74 0.69
CA MET A 442 16.48 -2.70 1.28
C MET A 442 15.03 -2.71 0.75
N GLY A 443 14.81 -3.10 -0.51
CA GLY A 443 13.53 -2.92 -1.21
C GLY A 443 12.41 -3.93 -0.87
N GLY A 444 12.45 -4.61 0.27
CA GLY A 444 11.44 -5.62 0.63
C GLY A 444 10.06 -5.02 0.92
N VAL A 445 10.00 -3.87 1.61
CA VAL A 445 8.74 -3.13 1.82
C VAL A 445 8.21 -2.57 0.49
N ASP A 446 9.08 -1.97 -0.33
CA ASP A 446 8.71 -1.49 -1.68
C ASP A 446 8.12 -2.61 -2.56
N LEU A 447 8.61 -3.85 -2.41
CA LEU A 447 8.10 -5.02 -3.14
C LEU A 447 6.73 -5.48 -2.61
N MET A 448 6.47 -5.36 -1.30
CA MET A 448 5.14 -5.56 -0.72
C MET A 448 4.14 -4.54 -1.30
N ASP A 449 4.49 -3.25 -1.29
CA ASP A 449 3.65 -2.17 -1.81
C ASP A 449 3.32 -2.37 -3.30
N GLN A 450 4.34 -2.67 -4.12
CA GLN A 450 4.18 -2.92 -5.56
C GLN A 450 3.20 -4.05 -5.87
N ARG A 451 3.17 -5.12 -5.06
CA ARG A 451 2.24 -6.25 -5.23
C ARG A 451 0.79 -5.86 -4.95
N LYS A 452 0.56 -4.86 -4.10
CA LYS A 452 -0.78 -4.34 -3.78
C LYS A 452 -1.39 -3.55 -4.95
N VAL A 453 -0.59 -2.71 -5.61
CA VAL A 453 -1.04 -1.73 -6.63
C VAL A 453 -1.87 -2.33 -7.77
N CYS A 454 -1.65 -3.60 -8.15
CA CYS A 454 -2.33 -4.21 -9.29
C CYS A 454 -3.81 -4.57 -9.04
N TYR A 455 -4.17 -4.91 -7.79
CA TYR A 455 -5.50 -5.45 -7.42
C TYR A 455 -5.96 -4.90 -6.07
N GLU A 456 -5.65 -3.62 -5.80
CA GLU A 456 -5.85 -2.98 -4.50
C GLU A 456 -7.31 -3.03 -4.04
N LEU A 457 -7.51 -3.43 -2.78
CA LEU A 457 -8.80 -3.34 -2.10
C LEU A 457 -9.07 -1.89 -1.65
N ASP A 458 -9.26 -0.97 -2.60
CA ASP A 458 -9.56 0.45 -2.31
C ASP A 458 -10.99 0.64 -1.79
N ARG A 459 -11.28 0.07 -0.61
CA ARG A 459 -12.51 0.37 0.14
C ARG A 459 -12.32 1.70 0.84
N ARG A 460 -12.98 2.72 0.28
CA ARG A 460 -12.99 4.05 0.86
C ARG A 460 -13.80 4.01 2.16
N SER A 461 -13.21 4.63 3.17
CA SER A 461 -13.90 5.08 4.36
C SER A 461 -13.30 6.43 4.74
N LYS A 462 -14.14 7.46 4.86
CA LYS A 462 -13.79 8.79 5.35
C LYS A 462 -13.92 8.87 6.88
N ILE A 463 -14.76 8.02 7.48
CA ILE A 463 -15.18 8.15 8.89
C ILE A 463 -14.66 6.97 9.73
N LYS A 464 -15.07 5.75 9.41
CA LYS A 464 -14.63 4.52 10.10
C LYS A 464 -13.19 4.14 9.70
N TYR A 465 -12.22 4.83 10.29
CA TYR A 465 -10.79 4.70 9.96
C TYR A 465 -10.29 3.25 9.98
N TYR A 466 -10.78 2.46 10.93
CA TYR A 466 -10.41 1.06 11.13
C TYR A 466 -10.77 0.18 9.93
N LEU A 467 -11.85 0.48 9.20
CA LEU A 467 -12.19 -0.23 7.95
C LEU A 467 -11.12 -0.02 6.87
N ARG A 468 -10.54 1.18 6.79
CA ARG A 468 -9.49 1.46 5.80
C ARG A 468 -8.21 0.66 6.10
N LEU A 469 -7.85 0.52 7.38
CA LEU A 469 -6.73 -0.29 7.84
C LEU A 469 -7.00 -1.79 7.65
N PHE A 470 -8.20 -2.27 8.00
CA PHE A 470 -8.60 -3.67 7.82
C PHE A 470 -8.48 -4.14 6.37
N PHE A 471 -9.08 -3.40 5.41
CA PHE A 471 -9.05 -3.82 4.00
C PHE A 471 -7.64 -3.78 3.40
N ASP A 472 -6.76 -2.90 3.89
CA ASP A 472 -5.36 -2.86 3.49
C ASP A 472 -4.58 -4.09 4.01
N LEU A 473 -4.74 -4.43 5.30
CA LEU A 473 -4.12 -5.62 5.90
C LEU A 473 -4.67 -6.93 5.31
N PHE A 474 -5.96 -6.98 4.99
CA PHE A 474 -6.58 -8.11 4.28
C PHE A 474 -6.03 -8.28 2.86
N ASP A 475 -5.73 -7.18 2.16
CA ASP A 475 -5.08 -7.22 0.84
C ASP A 475 -3.63 -7.74 0.92
N ILE A 476 -2.89 -7.28 1.94
CA ILE A 476 -1.54 -7.76 2.26
C ILE A 476 -1.57 -9.25 2.63
N SER A 477 -2.56 -9.71 3.40
CA SER A 477 -2.66 -11.12 3.82
C SER A 477 -2.80 -12.08 2.63
N VAL A 478 -3.53 -11.68 1.59
CA VAL A 478 -3.63 -12.44 0.32
C VAL A 478 -2.31 -12.45 -0.45
N ASN A 479 -1.53 -11.36 -0.41
CA ASN A 479 -0.17 -11.32 -1.00
C ASN A 479 0.85 -12.17 -0.22
N ASN A 480 0.77 -12.17 1.11
CA ASN A 480 1.57 -13.04 1.97
C ASN A 480 1.25 -14.53 1.70
N ALA A 481 -0.04 -14.88 1.61
CA ALA A 481 -0.48 -16.23 1.23
C ALA A 481 -0.01 -16.64 -0.19
N HIS A 482 -0.07 -15.75 -1.18
CA HIS A 482 0.45 -16.02 -2.53
C HIS A 482 1.98 -16.24 -2.52
N THR A 483 2.69 -15.56 -1.62
CA THR A 483 4.13 -15.76 -1.43
C THR A 483 4.42 -17.15 -0.86
N ILE A 484 3.71 -17.56 0.20
CA ILE A 484 3.83 -18.92 0.78
C ILE A 484 3.48 -19.99 -0.25
N TYR A 485 2.41 -19.82 -1.02
CA TYR A 485 2.05 -20.71 -2.14
C TYR A 485 3.18 -20.82 -3.17
N THR A 486 3.80 -19.70 -3.55
CA THR A 486 4.95 -19.68 -4.47
C THR A 486 6.16 -20.38 -3.87
N MET A 487 6.44 -20.21 -2.58
CA MET A 487 7.53 -20.92 -1.88
C MET A 487 7.30 -22.43 -1.85
N LEU A 488 6.08 -22.88 -1.50
CA LEU A 488 5.71 -24.29 -1.45
C LEU A 488 5.75 -24.96 -2.83
N HIS A 489 5.25 -24.27 -3.87
CA HIS A 489 5.28 -24.78 -5.25
C HIS A 489 6.72 -25.02 -5.73
N ASN A 490 7.62 -24.06 -5.47
CA ASN A 490 9.04 -24.17 -5.78
C ASN A 490 9.77 -25.23 -4.94
N GLN A 491 9.44 -25.38 -3.64
CA GLN A 491 10.08 -26.33 -2.73
C GLN A 491 9.66 -27.78 -2.96
N LYS A 492 8.37 -28.03 -3.18
CA LYS A 492 7.81 -29.39 -3.39
C LYS A 492 7.78 -29.83 -4.85
N HIS A 493 8.27 -29.01 -5.80
CA HIS A 493 8.21 -29.25 -7.25
C HIS A 493 6.82 -29.69 -7.74
N LEU A 494 5.75 -29.05 -7.23
CA LEU A 494 4.38 -29.49 -7.45
C LEU A 494 4.02 -29.45 -8.95
N GLU A 495 3.51 -30.56 -9.47
CA GLU A 495 3.11 -30.66 -10.87
C GLU A 495 1.99 -29.65 -11.20
N GLY A 496 2.14 -28.97 -12.33
CA GLY A 496 1.20 -27.96 -12.81
C GLY A 496 1.77 -26.54 -12.84
N THR A 497 1.04 -25.64 -13.49
CA THR A 497 1.46 -24.24 -13.68
C THR A 497 1.20 -23.43 -12.41
N LEU A 498 2.25 -22.79 -11.87
CA LEU A 498 2.14 -21.82 -10.78
C LEU A 498 1.10 -20.73 -11.12
N LEU A 499 0.10 -20.54 -10.25
CA LEU A 499 -0.91 -19.50 -10.46
C LEU A 499 -0.31 -18.09 -10.34
N SER A 500 -0.60 -17.24 -11.32
CA SER A 500 -0.35 -15.80 -11.21
C SER A 500 -1.13 -15.20 -10.04
N THR A 501 -0.68 -14.06 -9.51
CA THR A 501 -1.32 -13.37 -8.38
C THR A 501 -2.81 -13.10 -8.60
N LEU A 502 -3.23 -12.81 -9.83
CA LEU A 502 -4.65 -12.67 -10.17
C LEU A 502 -5.42 -13.99 -10.09
N GLN A 503 -4.86 -15.08 -10.62
CA GLN A 503 -5.50 -16.40 -10.56
C GLN A 503 -5.60 -16.90 -9.12
N PHE A 504 -4.56 -16.70 -8.31
CA PHE A 504 -4.58 -16.99 -6.88
C PHE A 504 -5.70 -16.21 -6.16
N ARG A 505 -5.77 -14.89 -6.37
CA ARG A 505 -6.85 -14.01 -5.86
C ARG A 505 -8.24 -14.47 -6.30
N GLN A 506 -8.40 -14.88 -7.56
CA GLN A 506 -9.66 -15.40 -8.08
C GLN A 506 -10.07 -16.74 -7.44
N VAL A 507 -9.12 -17.63 -7.15
CA VAL A 507 -9.40 -18.87 -6.42
C VAL A 507 -9.84 -18.55 -4.99
N VAL A 508 -9.07 -17.77 -4.23
CA VAL A 508 -9.41 -17.38 -2.85
C VAL A 508 -10.79 -16.69 -2.80
N ALA A 509 -11.04 -15.72 -3.67
CA ALA A 509 -12.31 -14.99 -3.69
C ALA A 509 -13.53 -15.89 -4.02
N ARG A 510 -13.38 -16.84 -4.95
CA ARG A 510 -14.45 -17.79 -5.30
C ARG A 510 -14.66 -18.82 -4.18
N SER A 511 -13.60 -19.30 -3.54
CA SER A 511 -13.68 -20.22 -2.40
C SER A 511 -14.24 -19.57 -1.13
N LEU A 512 -14.03 -18.26 -0.94
CA LEU A 512 -14.69 -17.50 0.12
C LEU A 512 -16.19 -17.29 -0.13
N ILE A 513 -16.59 -17.12 -1.40
CA ILE A 513 -18.01 -17.08 -1.78
C ILE A 513 -18.63 -18.48 -1.67
N ASN A 514 -17.91 -19.54 -2.04
CA ASN A 514 -18.34 -20.96 -1.99
C ASN A 514 -19.77 -21.26 -2.49
N GLY A 515 -20.22 -20.55 -3.54
CA GLY A 515 -21.60 -20.68 -4.05
C GLY A 515 -22.69 -20.11 -3.15
N PHE A 516 -22.33 -19.41 -2.06
CA PHE A 516 -23.27 -18.71 -1.17
C PHE A 516 -24.20 -17.82 -1.99
N SER A 517 -25.51 -18.02 -1.80
CA SER A 517 -26.54 -17.13 -2.32
C SER A 517 -27.64 -16.97 -1.29
N MET A 518 -27.84 -15.74 -0.85
CA MET A 518 -28.90 -15.40 0.09
C MET A 518 -30.30 -15.71 -0.47
N ARG A 519 -30.45 -15.71 -1.80
CA ARG A 519 -31.70 -16.06 -2.50
C ARG A 519 -32.05 -17.55 -2.38
N GLN A 520 -31.09 -18.42 -2.05
CA GLN A 520 -31.30 -19.86 -1.91
C GLN A 520 -31.59 -20.31 -0.47
N ARG A 521 -31.44 -19.45 0.55
CA ARG A 521 -31.82 -19.77 1.94
C ARG A 521 -33.35 -19.76 2.20
N GLY A 522 -34.17 -19.68 1.15
CA GLY A 522 -35.64 -19.74 1.23
C GLY A 522 -36.18 -21.17 1.19
N PHE A 523 -36.57 -21.68 2.36
CA PHE A 523 -37.31 -22.93 2.62
C PHE A 523 -36.65 -24.26 2.20
N PRO A 524 -36.50 -25.23 3.14
CA PRO A 524 -36.41 -26.63 2.77
C PRO A 524 -37.76 -27.04 2.17
N THR A 525 -37.85 -27.10 0.85
CA THR A 525 -38.96 -27.76 0.17
C THR A 525 -38.82 -29.25 0.40
N THR A 526 -39.54 -29.76 1.40
CA THR A 526 -39.80 -31.19 1.56
C THR A 526 -40.31 -31.73 0.24
N LYS A 527 -39.52 -32.62 -0.39
CA LYS A 527 -39.88 -33.30 -1.63
C LYS A 527 -40.96 -34.35 -1.35
N THR A 528 -42.17 -33.89 -1.08
CA THR A 528 -43.35 -34.76 -1.03
C THR A 528 -43.71 -35.11 -2.47
N SER A 529 -43.31 -36.30 -2.93
CA SER A 529 -43.63 -36.82 -4.26
C SER A 529 -45.14 -37.03 -4.44
N ALA A 530 -45.84 -35.97 -4.84
CA ALA A 530 -47.26 -36.03 -5.18
C ALA A 530 -47.44 -36.51 -6.63
N VAL A 531 -47.72 -37.80 -6.80
CA VAL A 531 -48.12 -38.39 -8.08
C VAL A 531 -49.38 -37.70 -8.61
N GLY A 532 -49.31 -37.21 -9.84
CA GLY A 532 -50.39 -36.40 -10.42
C GLY A 532 -51.68 -37.17 -10.67
N LYS A 533 -52.81 -36.55 -10.32
CA LYS A 533 -54.12 -36.83 -10.93
C LYS A 533 -54.76 -35.53 -11.37
N SER A 534 -54.97 -35.40 -12.68
CA SER A 534 -55.66 -34.27 -13.30
C SER A 534 -57.15 -34.28 -12.96
N VAL A 535 -57.64 -33.22 -12.33
CA VAL A 535 -59.07 -32.95 -12.17
C VAL A 535 -59.34 -31.50 -12.58
N LYS A 536 -60.05 -31.32 -13.70
CA LYS A 536 -60.55 -30.00 -14.13
C LYS A 536 -61.57 -29.50 -13.09
N ARG A 537 -61.33 -28.35 -12.47
CA ARG A 537 -62.37 -27.58 -11.76
C ARG A 537 -62.91 -26.48 -12.66
N GLN A 538 -64.22 -26.45 -12.85
CA GLN A 538 -64.93 -25.34 -13.50
C GLN A 538 -64.97 -24.13 -12.55
N LEU A 539 -64.88 -22.92 -13.10
CA LEU A 539 -65.14 -21.68 -12.36
C LEU A 539 -66.65 -21.44 -12.29
N PRO A 540 -67.23 -21.11 -11.11
CA PRO A 540 -68.55 -20.50 -11.01
C PRO A 540 -68.49 -19.02 -11.44
N SER A 541 -69.41 -18.62 -12.31
CA SER A 541 -69.62 -17.23 -12.70
C SER A 541 -70.50 -16.50 -11.69
N HIS A 542 -69.99 -15.43 -11.06
CA HIS A 542 -70.81 -14.50 -10.27
C HIS A 542 -71.08 -13.21 -11.08
N PRO A 543 -72.35 -12.85 -11.32
CA PRO A 543 -72.70 -11.59 -11.97
C PRO A 543 -72.55 -10.41 -10.99
N MET A 544 -71.92 -9.32 -11.42
CA MET A 544 -71.89 -8.06 -10.68
C MET A 544 -73.14 -7.23 -10.96
N GLU A 545 -73.97 -7.04 -9.94
CA GLU A 545 -75.09 -6.10 -9.97
C GLU A 545 -74.61 -4.69 -9.60
N LYS A 546 -75.09 -3.66 -10.32
CA LYS A 546 -74.74 -2.25 -10.06
C LYS A 546 -75.84 -1.60 -9.23
N SER A 547 -75.51 -0.98 -8.10
CA SER A 547 -76.37 -0.03 -7.42
C SER A 547 -75.70 1.34 -7.30
N ASN A 548 -76.48 2.38 -7.59
CA ASN A 548 -76.08 3.78 -7.59
C ASN A 548 -76.93 4.51 -6.55
N THR A 549 -76.34 5.01 -5.46
CA THR A 549 -77.03 6.01 -4.62
C THR A 549 -76.04 6.90 -3.87
N ARG A 550 -76.20 8.22 -4.05
CA ARG A 550 -75.50 9.29 -3.32
C ARG A 550 -76.26 9.68 -2.06
N LYS A 551 -75.52 10.14 -1.03
CA LYS A 551 -75.76 11.34 -0.17
C LYS A 551 -74.60 11.38 0.85
N SER A 552 -73.68 12.36 0.82
CA SER A 552 -73.77 13.71 1.43
C SER A 552 -73.99 13.67 2.95
N SER A 553 -73.32 14.42 3.84
CA SER A 553 -72.25 15.45 3.77
C SER A 553 -71.93 15.84 5.25
N ILE A 554 -70.82 16.48 5.64
CA ILE A 554 -70.68 17.96 5.82
C ILE A 554 -69.32 18.24 6.52
N TRP A 555 -68.58 19.24 6.00
CA TRP A 555 -67.70 20.30 6.61
C TRP A 555 -67.16 20.21 8.07
N HIS A 556 -66.05 20.84 8.51
CA HIS A 556 -65.31 22.08 8.13
C HIS A 556 -63.79 21.94 8.46
N SER A 557 -62.84 22.36 7.59
CA SER A 557 -62.19 23.69 7.49
C SER A 557 -61.29 24.18 8.66
N LYS A 558 -59.97 24.34 8.39
CA LYS A 558 -59.30 25.66 8.40
C LYS A 558 -57.94 25.67 7.66
N ARG A 559 -57.55 26.89 7.24
CA ARG A 559 -56.37 27.30 6.43
C ARG A 559 -55.05 27.20 7.23
N THR A 560 -53.83 27.32 6.67
CA THR A 560 -53.39 28.42 5.78
C THR A 560 -52.13 28.09 4.96
N VAL A 561 -52.08 28.62 3.73
CA VAL A 561 -50.87 28.72 2.88
C VAL A 561 -50.50 30.20 2.79
N GLN A 562 -49.21 30.51 2.89
CA GLN A 562 -48.64 31.74 2.34
C GLN A 562 -47.54 31.38 1.34
N GLY A 563 -47.51 32.10 0.22
CA GLY A 563 -46.42 32.02 -0.73
C GLY A 563 -46.19 33.39 -1.37
N THR A 564 -44.94 33.62 -1.77
CA THR A 564 -44.46 34.34 -2.96
C THR A 564 -43.19 35.14 -2.66
N LYS A 565 -42.11 34.84 -3.37
CA LYS A 565 -41.75 35.63 -4.55
C LYS A 565 -40.82 34.86 -5.48
N LEU A 566 -41.01 35.12 -6.76
CA LEU A 566 -40.31 34.52 -7.89
C LEU A 566 -39.53 35.65 -8.58
N CYS A 567 -38.26 35.45 -8.89
CA CYS A 567 -37.53 36.26 -9.86
C CYS A 567 -37.04 35.35 -10.99
N ARG A 568 -37.40 35.69 -12.23
CA ARG A 568 -36.89 35.07 -13.46
C ARG A 568 -35.89 35.98 -14.14
N SER A 569 -34.85 35.38 -14.70
CA SER A 569 -34.22 35.74 -15.97
C SER A 569 -33.80 34.41 -16.60
N GLU A 570 -34.63 33.85 -17.47
CA GLU A 570 -34.64 34.07 -18.93
C GLU A 570 -33.34 33.64 -19.63
N LEU A 571 -33.52 32.70 -20.56
CA LEU A 571 -32.49 31.94 -21.29
C LEU A 571 -31.94 32.77 -22.48
N PRO A 572 -30.95 32.24 -23.22
CA PRO A 572 -31.36 31.51 -24.43
C PRO A 572 -30.77 30.09 -24.53
N THR A 573 -31.63 29.16 -24.93
CA THR A 573 -31.27 27.82 -25.40
C THR A 573 -30.83 27.83 -26.86
N ASP A 574 -29.68 27.23 -27.16
CA ASP A 574 -29.40 26.45 -28.39
C ASP A 574 -27.98 25.84 -28.27
N ALA A 575 -27.66 24.64 -28.77
CA ALA A 575 -28.51 23.60 -29.36
C ALA A 575 -27.94 22.19 -29.11
N VAL A 576 -28.85 21.21 -29.11
CA VAL A 576 -28.63 19.77 -28.98
C VAL A 576 -27.81 19.16 -30.13
N ARG A 577 -26.71 18.43 -29.85
CA ARG A 577 -26.36 17.08 -30.40
C ARG A 577 -24.87 16.68 -30.32
N ARG A 578 -24.65 15.38 -30.00
CA ARG A 578 -23.57 14.48 -30.49
C ARG A 578 -22.13 14.79 -29.99
N PHE A 579 -21.28 13.82 -29.64
CA PHE A 579 -21.34 12.35 -29.73
C PHE A 579 -20.69 11.70 -28.50
N ASN A 580 -21.34 10.67 -27.94
CA ASN A 580 -20.62 9.55 -27.31
C ASN A 580 -20.12 8.63 -28.44
N VAL A 581 -18.82 8.31 -28.45
CA VAL A 581 -18.23 7.18 -29.20
C VAL A 581 -17.12 6.59 -28.32
N PRO A 582 -17.09 5.26 -28.10
CA PRO A 582 -16.26 4.67 -27.06
C PRO A 582 -14.78 4.62 -27.46
N ARG A 583 -13.88 4.85 -26.49
CA ARG A 583 -12.46 4.53 -26.68
C ARG A 583 -12.24 3.05 -26.43
N LEU A 584 -11.99 2.34 -27.53
CA LEU A 584 -11.58 0.95 -27.57
C LEU A 584 -10.42 0.69 -26.59
N PHE A 585 -10.65 -0.13 -25.57
CA PHE A 585 -9.59 -0.64 -24.70
C PHE A 585 -8.71 -1.60 -25.50
N LEU A 586 -7.55 -1.14 -25.94
CA LEU A 586 -6.45 -2.05 -26.24
C LEU A 586 -5.81 -2.46 -24.91
N LEU A 587 -6.06 -3.70 -24.52
CA LEU A 587 -5.43 -4.38 -23.40
C LEU A 587 -3.91 -4.45 -23.59
N LEU A 588 -3.20 -3.48 -23.03
CA LEU A 588 -1.80 -3.58 -22.68
C LEU A 588 -1.64 -3.02 -21.26
N PRO A 589 -1.04 -3.77 -20.32
CA PRO A 589 -0.87 -3.30 -18.96
C PRO A 589 0.11 -2.11 -18.96
N ARG A 590 -0.43 -0.90 -18.81
CA ARG A 590 0.37 0.29 -18.52
C ARG A 590 0.80 0.25 -17.05
N MET A 591 1.86 -0.52 -16.79
CA MET A 591 2.66 -0.40 -15.58
C MET A 591 3.00 1.09 -15.37
N PRO A 592 2.55 1.73 -14.28
CA PRO A 592 3.24 2.90 -13.77
C PRO A 592 4.56 2.37 -13.22
N ILE A 593 5.68 2.69 -13.88
CA ILE A 593 7.00 2.41 -13.30
C ILE A 593 7.13 3.35 -12.10
N LEU A 594 6.85 2.83 -10.90
CA LEU A 594 7.08 3.47 -9.62
C LEU A 594 8.60 3.61 -9.38
N ARG A 595 9.21 4.59 -10.06
CA ARG A 595 10.42 5.23 -9.58
C ARG A 595 9.96 6.32 -8.60
N HIS A 596 9.96 6.03 -7.30
CA HIS A 596 10.26 7.00 -6.23
C HIS A 596 10.30 6.28 -4.88
N CYS A 597 11.39 5.53 -4.71
CA CYS A 597 12.08 5.40 -3.44
C CYS A 597 13.50 5.93 -3.69
N ASP A 598 14.25 6.33 -2.66
CA ASP A 598 15.64 6.80 -2.79
C ASP A 598 16.75 5.72 -2.55
N PRO A 599 16.61 4.44 -2.96
CA PRO A 599 17.78 3.64 -3.32
C PRO A 599 18.57 4.36 -4.42
N ILE A 600 19.90 4.36 -4.29
CA ILE A 600 20.81 5.11 -5.18
C ILE A 600 20.61 4.65 -6.64
N VAL A 601 19.90 5.46 -7.42
CA VAL A 601 19.36 5.07 -8.74
C VAL A 601 20.45 4.51 -9.67
N THR A 602 20.50 3.19 -9.74
CA THR A 602 21.26 2.41 -10.72
C THR A 602 20.38 2.18 -11.94
N ASN A 603 20.70 2.85 -13.06
CA ASN A 603 20.17 2.46 -14.36
C ASN A 603 20.81 1.13 -14.78
N PHE A 604 20.20 0.01 -14.40
CA PHE A 604 20.53 -1.31 -14.96
C PHE A 604 20.06 -1.40 -16.42
N THR A 605 20.88 -2.04 -17.24
CA THR A 605 20.55 -2.46 -18.61
C THR A 605 20.65 -3.98 -18.66
N ASP A 606 19.59 -4.60 -19.14
CA ASP A 606 19.50 -5.95 -19.74
C ASP A 606 20.31 -7.07 -19.10
N ALA A 607 19.60 -7.93 -18.36
CA ALA A 607 19.94 -9.34 -18.24
C ALA A 607 19.03 -10.13 -19.20
N GLU A 608 19.62 -10.89 -20.11
CA GLU A 608 18.87 -11.75 -21.03
C GLU A 608 18.19 -12.90 -20.27
N PHE A 609 16.86 -12.83 -20.13
CA PHE A 609 16.06 -14.00 -19.77
C PHE A 609 15.70 -14.79 -21.02
N HIS A 610 16.40 -15.90 -21.25
CA HIS A 610 16.03 -16.89 -22.27
C HIS A 610 14.74 -17.62 -21.90
N ILE A 611 13.60 -17.10 -22.33
CA ILE A 611 12.33 -17.86 -22.38
C ILE A 611 12.22 -18.54 -23.75
N ARG A 612 12.31 -19.87 -23.79
CA ARG A 612 12.04 -20.68 -24.99
C ARG A 612 10.53 -20.88 -25.12
N GLY A 613 9.90 -20.22 -26.10
CA GLY A 613 8.48 -20.37 -26.46
C GLY A 613 8.19 -19.68 -27.81
N PRO A 614 7.24 -20.17 -28.63
CA PRO A 614 7.26 -19.90 -30.07
C PRO A 614 6.81 -18.49 -30.48
N VAL A 615 7.56 -17.93 -31.44
CA VAL A 615 7.32 -16.61 -32.04
C VAL A 615 6.17 -16.67 -33.06
N CYS A 616 5.10 -15.90 -32.83
CA CYS A 616 4.12 -15.56 -33.89
C CYS A 616 4.44 -14.19 -34.50
N LYS A 617 4.91 -14.19 -35.75
CA LYS A 617 5.12 -12.96 -36.56
C LYS A 617 3.77 -12.42 -37.05
N ALA A 618 3.46 -11.16 -36.75
CA ALA A 618 2.39 -10.41 -37.43
C ALA A 618 2.93 -9.10 -38.03
N ARG A 619 3.28 -9.14 -39.33
CA ARG A 619 3.47 -7.92 -40.13
C ARG A 619 2.10 -7.29 -40.42
N ARG A 620 1.95 -5.98 -40.23
CA ARG A 620 1.00 -5.17 -41.03
C ARG A 620 1.66 -3.89 -41.51
N LEU A 621 1.97 -3.87 -42.81
CA LEU A 621 2.17 -2.65 -43.58
C LEU A 621 0.81 -1.99 -43.85
N TYR A 622 0.79 -0.66 -43.84
CA TYR A 622 -0.06 0.13 -44.74
C TYR A 622 0.70 1.39 -45.18
N ARG A 623 1.10 1.42 -46.46
CA ARG A 623 1.17 2.66 -47.27
C ARG A 623 -0.27 2.95 -47.72
N THR A 624 -0.75 4.17 -48.00
CA THR A 624 -0.48 5.11 -49.13
C THR A 624 -1.54 6.25 -49.00
N ALA A 625 -1.48 7.45 -49.60
CA ALA A 625 -0.44 8.19 -50.33
C ALA A 625 -0.82 9.69 -50.47
N ARG A 626 0.21 10.51 -50.78
CA ARG A 626 0.28 11.79 -51.55
C ARG A 626 -1.00 12.56 -51.92
N PHE A 627 -0.94 13.89 -51.78
CA PHE A 627 -0.72 14.90 -52.86
C PHE A 627 -0.67 16.32 -52.22
N TYR A 628 -0.21 17.43 -52.82
CA TYR A 628 0.46 17.73 -54.12
C TYR A 628 1.44 18.93 -53.93
N SER A 629 2.22 19.29 -54.96
CA SER A 629 2.99 20.53 -55.18
C SER A 629 3.10 20.72 -56.70
N PRO A 630 3.11 21.95 -57.30
CA PRO A 630 4.41 22.60 -57.62
C PRO A 630 4.41 24.15 -57.87
N ASN A 631 5.61 24.69 -58.20
CA ASN A 631 5.90 25.87 -59.07
C ASN A 631 5.75 27.34 -58.54
N ILE A 632 6.52 28.36 -58.99
CA ILE A 632 7.93 28.48 -59.49
C ILE A 632 8.34 29.99 -59.64
N LEU A 633 9.66 30.31 -59.64
CA LEU A 633 10.37 31.53 -60.14
C LEU A 633 10.06 32.96 -59.63
N LYS A 634 11.13 33.66 -59.18
CA LYS A 634 11.71 34.86 -59.86
C LYS A 634 13.12 35.23 -59.33
N ILE A 635 14.01 35.69 -60.22
CA ILE A 635 15.33 36.33 -60.00
C ILE A 635 15.26 37.69 -60.73
N PRO A 636 15.98 38.78 -60.33
CA PRO A 636 17.37 39.07 -60.75
C PRO A 636 18.27 39.47 -59.56
N ALA A 637 19.58 39.18 -59.45
CA ALA A 637 20.76 39.33 -60.32
C ALA A 637 21.66 40.52 -59.88
N ALA A 638 22.86 40.24 -59.37
CA ALA A 638 24.06 41.08 -59.49
C ALA A 638 25.34 40.32 -59.04
N CYS A 639 26.36 40.39 -59.89
CA CYS A 639 27.77 40.01 -59.72
C CYS A 639 28.55 41.11 -60.51
N PRO A 640 29.90 41.31 -60.46
CA PRO A 640 30.93 40.28 -60.21
C PRO A 640 32.33 40.74 -59.68
N ARG A 641 33.33 39.82 -59.74
CA ARG A 641 34.82 40.03 -59.79
C ARG A 641 35.51 40.43 -58.46
N THR A 642 36.78 40.07 -58.15
CA THR A 642 37.86 39.31 -58.83
C THR A 642 38.99 38.88 -57.85
N GLY A 643 39.89 37.94 -58.24
CA GLY A 643 41.18 37.63 -57.58
C GLY A 643 41.11 36.49 -56.55
N CYS A 644 41.72 35.30 -56.67
CA CYS A 644 43.11 34.91 -57.02
C CYS A 644 44.20 35.59 -56.17
N HIS A 645 44.75 34.87 -55.18
CA HIS A 645 46.11 34.30 -55.28
C HIS A 645 46.44 33.28 -54.17
N THR A 646 47.39 32.40 -54.48
CA THR A 646 48.04 31.35 -53.67
C THR A 646 49.25 31.87 -52.89
N THR A 647 49.61 31.25 -51.75
CA THR A 647 50.91 30.54 -51.44
C THR A 647 51.31 30.57 -49.95
N SER A 648 51.93 29.47 -49.48
CA SER A 648 52.92 29.32 -48.37
C SER A 648 52.59 29.87 -46.95
N GLY A 649 53.03 29.27 -45.84
CA GLY A 649 54.07 28.25 -45.63
C GLY A 649 55.32 28.87 -44.98
N TYR A 650 55.89 28.20 -43.96
CA TYR A 650 56.97 28.66 -43.05
C TYR A 650 56.58 29.76 -42.03
N GLU A 651 57.26 29.96 -40.89
CA GLU A 651 57.90 29.10 -39.86
C GLU A 651 58.41 30.04 -38.72
N ASN A 652 58.82 29.51 -37.56
CA ASN A 652 59.54 30.21 -36.45
C ASN A 652 58.74 31.34 -35.74
N SER A 653 58.51 31.30 -34.42
CA SER A 653 59.49 31.11 -33.33
C SER A 653 58.79 30.77 -32.02
#